data_AF-A0A6P4YUZ9-F1
#
_entry.id   AF-A0A6P4YUZ9-F1
#
_cell.length_a   1.000
_cell.length_b   1.000
_cell.length_c   1.000
_cell.angle_alpha   90.00
_cell.angle_beta   90.00
_cell.angle_gamma   90.00
#
_symmetry.space_group_name_H-M   'P 1'
#
loop_
_entity.id
_entity.type
_entity.pdbx_description
1 polymer ?
#
loop_
_entity_poly.entity_id
_entity_poly.type
_entity_poly.pdbx_seq_one_letter_code
_entity_poly.pdbx_strand_id
1 'polypeptide(L)'
;MHASNGRVMLWTVLVSTLLLTISTGGAEAQGVRDNRGTEFILTFTENFQRDRNPPRLFITTQSATTDVTITLPATGYTTTVTATNGQVTDVALDRTAVELRGSQKSDKAIHVTSDEEIVIYGVFAELASSDAYLALPTDVLGTEYFAACATVRRSWAEEGFTDLPSEFGVVGVYDGTTVTINPTQAVTFGGSSYPAGQDFTVSLDRFETLQVQSTEDLTGSRITSSHPVSVLSGNLFTVVGNNQQGSGDHIVEMIPPVDTWGKEFVTAPLAKRTAGDIFRIVAARDNTQVTVTGRTPRNLNAGEFWEFEADSNEYLHVTSDEPVLLAQYSKTASADNTDTDPFLLIIPPVAQFEADYTFSTIDLLVTGTSTTHHVNLVIQSADIAGLLFDGQPLPGSTVWHPVPGTNYEATDLTISAGTHTASHASPIATFGLFSYGYTLLEAYGYPGGLRLAQISAPCTTTQTVTNDRVDNDCDGRVDEELLDGIDNDGDGLIDEDLASVCGATDVVFVIDRSSSIGMSNFNLAKEFVAEALQCFNDRGVQVGIGYILYDCVPEKIISLGTYTSDNAVLPGIILNQMQYGGRKRTYLAIRYMKDTSDFRNGAARAAVILTNGVQTTGDQVAEADLARTAGIELYSVAIGRSNFVDSIALDDIAGSATNVFDTSDPCALANRILDDLSCT
;
A
#
# COMPACT_ATOMS: atom_id res chain seq x y z
N MET A 1 -34.45 -46.26 66.71
CA MET A 1 -33.08 -46.76 66.54
C MET A 1 -32.48 -46.02 65.36
N HIS A 2 -31.37 -45.31 65.63
CA HIS A 2 -30.48 -44.53 64.73
C HIS A 2 -31.18 -43.66 63.65
N ALA A 3 -31.52 -42.40 63.96
CA ALA A 3 -30.65 -41.19 64.03
C ALA A 3 -30.04 -40.87 62.66
N SER A 4 -30.14 -39.67 62.09
CA SER A 4 -30.65 -38.35 62.48
C SER A 4 -30.63 -37.54 61.18
N ASN A 5 -31.54 -36.59 60.96
CA ASN A 5 -31.21 -35.44 60.12
C ASN A 5 -32.12 -34.26 60.46
N GLY A 6 -31.51 -33.28 61.13
CA GLY A 6 -32.10 -32.02 61.53
C GLY A 6 -32.25 -31.08 60.34
N ARG A 7 -33.39 -30.40 60.31
CA ARG A 7 -33.67 -29.24 59.45
C ARG A 7 -32.82 -28.05 59.89
N VAL A 8 -32.21 -27.33 58.94
CA VAL A 8 -31.94 -25.90 59.06
C VAL A 8 -32.23 -25.19 57.73
N MET A 9 -33.10 -24.19 57.84
CA MET A 9 -33.35 -22.96 57.06
C MET A 9 -33.11 -22.91 55.54
N LEU A 10 -34.20 -22.53 54.85
CA LEU A 10 -34.18 -21.90 53.53
C LEU A 10 -33.40 -20.58 53.55
N TRP A 11 -32.45 -20.46 52.62
CA TRP A 11 -32.04 -19.19 52.02
C TRP A 11 -32.19 -19.33 50.51
N THR A 12 -32.99 -18.47 49.91
CA THR A 12 -33.21 -18.40 48.47
C THR A 12 -31.98 -17.77 47.83
N VAL A 13 -31.19 -18.56 47.10
CA VAL A 13 -30.10 -18.05 46.25
C VAL A 13 -30.67 -17.87 44.83
N LEU A 14 -30.76 -16.62 44.39
CA LEU A 14 -30.89 -16.28 42.98
C LEU A 14 -29.59 -16.67 42.28
N VAL A 15 -29.64 -17.70 41.43
CA VAL A 15 -28.54 -18.02 40.52
C VAL A 15 -28.72 -17.15 39.29
N SER A 16 -27.97 -16.05 39.19
CA SER A 16 -27.75 -15.38 37.90
C SER A 16 -26.72 -16.21 37.14
N THR A 17 -27.16 -16.92 36.11
CA THR A 17 -26.27 -17.50 35.10
C THR A 17 -25.54 -16.36 34.38
N LEU A 18 -24.30 -16.14 34.77
CA LEU A 18 -23.32 -15.35 34.03
C LEU A 18 -22.97 -16.17 32.78
N LEU A 19 -23.60 -15.87 31.63
CA LEU A 19 -23.08 -16.33 30.34
C LEU A 19 -21.78 -15.57 30.11
N LEU A 20 -20.66 -16.27 30.31
CA LEU A 20 -19.36 -15.84 29.82
C LEU A 20 -19.38 -16.04 28.30
N THR A 21 -19.82 -15.04 27.55
CA THR A 21 -19.56 -14.98 26.12
C THR A 21 -18.06 -14.73 25.96
N ILE A 22 -17.32 -15.80 25.72
CA ILE A 22 -15.99 -15.69 25.12
C ILE A 22 -16.26 -15.14 23.72
N SER A 23 -16.11 -13.82 23.56
CA SER A 23 -15.93 -13.24 22.24
C SER A 23 -14.59 -13.79 21.75
N THR A 24 -14.64 -14.85 20.95
CA THR A 24 -13.59 -15.07 19.97
C THR A 24 -13.64 -13.83 19.08
N GLY A 25 -12.79 -12.84 19.38
CA GLY A 25 -12.47 -11.82 18.41
C GLY A 25 -12.06 -12.59 17.16
N GLY A 26 -12.86 -12.49 16.12
CA GLY A 26 -12.38 -12.84 14.80
C GLY A 26 -11.14 -11.98 14.61
N ALA A 27 -10.01 -12.60 14.31
CA ALA A 27 -8.95 -11.87 13.66
C ALA A 27 -9.61 -11.31 12.40
N GLU A 28 -9.83 -10.00 12.37
CA GLU A 28 -9.96 -9.30 11.10
C GLU A 28 -8.73 -9.71 10.29
N ALA A 29 -8.93 -10.18 9.06
CA ALA A 29 -7.82 -10.43 8.17
C ALA A 29 -7.09 -9.09 8.04
N GLN A 30 -5.94 -8.98 8.69
CA GLN A 30 -5.11 -7.79 8.59
C GLN A 30 -4.69 -7.70 7.13
N GLY A 31 -5.00 -6.58 6.48
CA GLY A 31 -4.59 -6.32 5.09
C GLY A 31 -3.07 -6.42 4.94
N VAL A 32 -2.62 -6.54 3.70
CA VAL A 32 -1.19 -6.47 3.38
C VAL A 32 -0.69 -5.10 3.84
N ARG A 33 0.43 -5.04 4.56
CA ARG A 33 1.00 -3.75 4.96
C ARG A 33 1.53 -3.05 3.71
N ASP A 34 1.04 -1.85 3.43
CA ASP A 34 1.60 -0.88 2.49
C ASP A 34 0.93 0.51 2.70
N ASN A 35 1.10 1.44 1.76
CA ASN A 35 0.47 2.77 1.83
C ASN A 35 -0.99 2.81 1.36
N ARG A 36 -1.57 1.67 0.99
CA ARG A 36 -2.96 1.48 0.57
C ARG A 36 -3.72 0.88 1.75
N GLY A 37 -4.99 1.22 1.89
CA GLY A 37 -5.78 0.64 2.96
C GLY A 37 -7.21 1.08 2.94
N THR A 38 -7.97 0.55 3.90
CA THR A 38 -9.42 0.80 4.04
C THR A 38 -9.78 1.67 5.23
N GLU A 39 -8.84 1.98 6.13
CA GLU A 39 -9.05 2.89 7.26
C GLU A 39 -7.84 3.80 7.51
N PHE A 40 -8.10 5.10 7.56
CA PHE A 40 -7.11 6.14 7.86
C PHE A 40 -7.60 7.05 8.99
N ILE A 41 -6.70 7.43 9.89
CA ILE A 41 -6.95 8.44 10.92
C ILE A 41 -5.81 9.47 10.89
N LEU A 42 -6.10 10.66 10.37
CA LEU A 42 -5.11 11.69 10.02
C LEU A 42 -5.57 13.09 10.45
N THR A 43 -4.73 14.12 10.24
CA THR A 43 -5.03 15.53 10.58
C THR A 43 -4.14 16.49 9.78
N PHE A 44 -4.20 17.79 10.04
CA PHE A 44 -3.32 18.80 9.44
C PHE A 44 -2.60 19.61 10.51
N THR A 45 -1.28 19.75 10.42
CA THR A 45 -0.53 20.65 11.30
C THR A 45 -0.83 22.12 10.96
N GLU A 46 -0.36 23.05 11.80
CA GLU A 46 -0.73 24.46 11.68
C GLU A 46 -0.07 25.11 10.46
N ASN A 47 -0.89 25.56 9.51
CA ASN A 47 -0.42 26.33 8.37
C ASN A 47 -0.76 27.82 8.55
N PHE A 48 -0.11 28.70 7.79
CA PHE A 48 -0.45 30.11 7.73
C PHE A 48 -1.89 30.35 7.27
N GLN A 49 -2.52 31.38 7.84
CA GLN A 49 -3.83 31.86 7.39
C GLN A 49 -3.64 33.10 6.53
N ARG A 50 -3.50 32.91 5.21
CA ARG A 50 -3.41 34.04 4.26
C ARG A 50 -4.73 34.26 3.56
N ASP A 51 -5.24 33.25 2.86
CA ASP A 51 -6.46 33.33 2.04
C ASP A 51 -7.54 32.29 2.40
N ARG A 52 -7.42 31.64 3.56
CA ARG A 52 -8.41 30.71 4.15
C ARG A 52 -8.90 29.64 3.17
N ASN A 53 -8.00 29.08 2.37
CA ASN A 53 -8.32 27.91 1.57
C ASN A 53 -8.52 26.67 2.48
N PRO A 54 -9.46 25.77 2.11
CA PRO A 54 -9.71 24.56 2.87
C PRO A 54 -8.59 23.53 2.67
N PRO A 55 -8.14 22.82 3.73
CA PRO A 55 -7.39 21.58 3.58
C PRO A 55 -8.18 20.57 2.75
N ARG A 56 -7.49 19.72 2.00
CA ARG A 56 -8.12 18.80 1.05
C ARG A 56 -7.55 17.40 1.19
N LEU A 57 -8.38 16.40 0.95
CA LEU A 57 -7.94 15.02 0.74
C LEU A 57 -8.00 14.72 -0.74
N PHE A 58 -6.89 14.24 -1.28
CA PHE A 58 -6.82 13.72 -2.64
C PHE A 58 -6.76 12.21 -2.53
N ILE A 59 -7.77 11.54 -3.08
CA ILE A 59 -8.00 10.11 -2.90
C ILE A 59 -7.94 9.44 -4.26
N THR A 60 -7.16 8.37 -4.36
CA THR A 60 -7.07 7.49 -5.53
C THR A 60 -7.25 6.04 -5.15
N THR A 61 -7.56 5.18 -6.12
CA THR A 61 -7.83 3.75 -5.92
C THR A 61 -7.47 2.98 -7.18
N GLN A 62 -7.09 1.72 -7.02
CA GLN A 62 -6.94 0.78 -8.15
C GLN A 62 -8.27 0.09 -8.48
N SER A 63 -9.20 0.03 -7.54
CA SER A 63 -10.54 -0.52 -7.76
C SER A 63 -11.31 0.34 -8.76
N ALA A 64 -12.07 -0.29 -9.65
CA ALA A 64 -12.84 0.41 -10.68
C ALA A 64 -13.65 1.59 -10.08
N THR A 65 -14.32 1.32 -8.97
CA THR A 65 -14.89 2.32 -8.06
C THR A 65 -14.88 1.79 -6.63
N THR A 66 -14.76 2.67 -5.64
CA THR A 66 -15.04 2.35 -4.22
C THR A 66 -15.72 3.51 -3.54
N ASP A 67 -16.66 3.23 -2.65
CA ASP A 67 -17.22 4.26 -1.78
C ASP A 67 -16.27 4.55 -0.62
N VAL A 68 -16.13 5.84 -0.31
CA VAL A 68 -15.23 6.37 0.72
C VAL A 68 -16.03 7.27 1.64
N THR A 69 -16.06 6.95 2.92
CA THR A 69 -16.73 7.72 3.96
C THR A 69 -15.71 8.51 4.77
N ILE A 70 -15.85 9.84 4.74
CA ILE A 70 -15.06 10.78 5.54
C ILE A 70 -15.90 11.30 6.70
N THR A 71 -15.42 11.12 7.91
CA THR A 71 -16.05 11.61 9.15
C THR A 71 -15.09 12.55 9.89
N LEU A 72 -15.64 13.65 10.43
CA LEU A 72 -14.98 14.56 11.35
C LEU A 72 -15.59 14.35 12.74
N PRO A 73 -14.99 13.49 13.59
CA PRO A 73 -15.64 13.00 14.81
C PRO A 73 -16.08 14.12 15.77
N ALA A 74 -15.27 15.18 15.92
CA ALA A 74 -15.55 16.28 16.81
C ALA A 74 -16.78 17.12 16.42
N THR A 75 -17.09 17.20 15.12
CA THR A 75 -18.24 17.97 14.62
C THR A 75 -19.44 17.08 14.31
N GLY A 76 -19.23 15.77 14.20
CA GLY A 76 -20.23 14.81 13.73
C GLY A 76 -20.54 14.95 12.24
N TYR A 77 -19.73 15.69 11.48
CA TYR A 77 -19.86 15.79 10.03
C TYR A 77 -19.42 14.47 9.38
N THR A 78 -20.23 13.97 8.47
CA THR A 78 -19.92 12.80 7.65
C THR A 78 -20.33 13.08 6.22
N THR A 79 -19.48 12.68 5.27
CA THR A 79 -19.77 12.69 3.83
C THR A 79 -19.27 11.41 3.19
N THR A 80 -19.91 10.98 2.12
CA THR A 80 -19.47 9.85 1.30
C THR A 80 -19.19 10.35 -0.11
N VAL A 81 -18.08 9.91 -0.68
CA VAL A 81 -17.68 10.15 -2.06
C VAL A 81 -17.34 8.81 -2.71
N THR A 82 -17.40 8.74 -4.03
CA THR A 82 -16.99 7.54 -4.77
C THR A 82 -15.63 7.82 -5.40
N ALA A 83 -14.60 7.09 -4.98
CA ALA A 83 -13.30 7.09 -5.65
C ALA A 83 -13.37 6.19 -6.89
N THR A 84 -12.74 6.60 -7.98
CA THR A 84 -12.76 5.91 -9.28
C THR A 84 -11.33 5.77 -9.79
N ASN A 85 -10.95 4.58 -10.25
CA ASN A 85 -9.62 4.36 -10.83
C ASN A 85 -9.34 5.33 -11.98
N GLY A 86 -8.12 5.87 -12.01
CA GLY A 86 -7.67 6.85 -13.00
C GLY A 86 -8.19 8.27 -12.76
N GLN A 87 -8.86 8.53 -11.63
CA GLN A 87 -9.33 9.86 -11.25
C GLN A 87 -8.91 10.24 -9.84
N VAL A 88 -8.58 11.52 -9.67
CA VAL A 88 -8.34 12.12 -8.36
C VAL A 88 -9.67 12.52 -7.75
N THR A 89 -10.04 11.87 -6.64
CA THR A 89 -11.22 12.26 -5.86
C THR A 89 -10.81 13.29 -4.84
N ASP A 90 -11.42 14.47 -4.94
CA ASP A 90 -10.94 15.67 -4.28
C ASP A 90 -11.98 16.19 -3.28
N VAL A 91 -11.62 16.14 -1.99
CA VAL A 91 -12.53 16.43 -0.87
C VAL A 91 -12.01 17.61 -0.05
N ALA A 92 -12.67 18.76 -0.14
CA ALA A 92 -12.38 19.92 0.70
C ALA A 92 -12.96 19.75 2.12
N LEU A 93 -12.19 20.11 3.13
CA LEU A 93 -12.55 19.99 4.55
C LEU A 93 -12.65 21.36 5.23
N ASP A 94 -13.47 21.45 6.27
CA ASP A 94 -13.51 22.65 7.11
C ASP A 94 -12.19 22.77 7.89
N ARG A 95 -11.38 23.76 7.53
CA ARG A 95 -10.10 24.08 8.19
C ARG A 95 -10.23 24.13 9.71
N THR A 96 -11.29 24.73 10.24
CA THR A 96 -11.46 24.89 11.70
C THR A 96 -11.74 23.57 12.41
N ALA A 97 -12.19 22.55 11.67
CA ALA A 97 -12.48 21.22 12.19
C ALA A 97 -11.26 20.29 12.14
N VAL A 98 -10.25 20.56 11.29
CA VAL A 98 -9.17 19.59 11.01
C VAL A 98 -7.75 20.12 11.20
N GLU A 99 -7.56 21.43 11.29
CA GLU A 99 -6.25 22.04 11.51
C GLU A 99 -5.91 22.09 13.00
N LEU A 100 -4.75 21.52 13.36
CA LEU A 100 -4.12 21.67 14.66
C LEU A 100 -3.60 23.10 14.85
N ARG A 101 -3.66 23.62 16.08
CA ARG A 101 -3.19 24.98 16.39
C ARG A 101 -2.56 25.07 17.76
N GLY A 102 -1.37 25.66 17.81
CA GLY A 102 -0.63 25.85 19.05
C GLY A 102 -0.18 24.53 19.69
N SER A 103 0.60 24.65 20.76
CA SER A 103 1.07 23.49 21.52
C SER A 103 0.06 23.00 22.56
N GLN A 104 -0.90 22.20 22.14
CA GLN A 104 -1.98 21.70 23.00
C GLN A 104 -2.63 20.42 22.46
N LYS A 105 -3.45 19.80 23.30
CA LYS A 105 -4.38 18.73 22.90
C LYS A 105 -5.62 19.33 22.24
N SER A 106 -6.19 18.62 21.28
CA SER A 106 -7.39 19.00 20.51
C SER A 106 -8.14 17.75 20.00
N ASP A 107 -9.11 17.94 19.13
CA ASP A 107 -10.02 16.92 18.59
C ASP A 107 -10.13 17.05 17.05
N LYS A 108 -9.00 17.22 16.36
CA LYS A 108 -8.92 17.59 14.93
C LYS A 108 -8.65 16.39 14.00
N ALA A 109 -9.01 15.19 14.44
CA ALA A 109 -8.85 14.00 13.63
C ALA A 109 -9.86 13.97 12.48
N ILE A 110 -9.41 13.39 11.37
CA ILE A 110 -10.21 13.00 10.22
C ILE A 110 -10.20 11.48 10.18
N HIS A 111 -11.37 10.88 10.13
CA HIS A 111 -11.53 9.43 10.00
C HIS A 111 -12.04 9.11 8.59
N VAL A 112 -11.27 8.34 7.84
CA VAL A 112 -11.63 7.91 6.48
C VAL A 112 -11.75 6.39 6.48
N THR A 113 -12.83 5.88 5.88
CA THR A 113 -13.07 4.45 5.66
C THR A 113 -13.52 4.19 4.23
N SER A 114 -13.20 3.03 3.68
CA SER A 114 -13.63 2.61 2.33
C SER A 114 -13.92 1.12 2.26
N ASP A 115 -14.69 0.71 1.24
CA ASP A 115 -14.99 -0.70 0.99
C ASP A 115 -13.80 -1.45 0.38
N GLU A 116 -13.02 -0.77 -0.45
CA GLU A 116 -11.79 -1.27 -1.09
C GLU A 116 -10.59 -0.37 -0.74
N GLU A 117 -9.37 -0.82 -1.02
CA GLU A 117 -8.17 -0.06 -0.74
C GLU A 117 -8.08 1.25 -1.54
N ILE A 118 -7.66 2.29 -0.84
CA ILE A 118 -7.42 3.62 -1.37
C ILE A 118 -6.07 4.15 -0.92
N VAL A 119 -5.56 5.14 -1.65
CA VAL A 119 -4.40 5.96 -1.25
C VAL A 119 -4.87 7.39 -1.04
N ILE A 120 -4.44 8.01 0.06
CA ILE A 120 -4.85 9.37 0.45
C ILE A 120 -3.62 10.28 0.55
N TYR A 121 -3.73 11.47 -0.05
CA TYR A 121 -2.81 12.57 0.16
C TYR A 121 -3.51 13.70 0.93
N GLY A 122 -2.89 14.16 2.01
CA GLY A 122 -3.32 15.34 2.74
C GLY A 122 -2.71 16.58 2.10
N VAL A 123 -3.54 17.43 1.50
CA VAL A 123 -3.09 18.64 0.78
C VAL A 123 -3.50 19.87 1.56
N PHE A 124 -2.52 20.65 2.04
CA PHE A 124 -2.82 21.90 2.73
C PHE A 124 -2.24 23.09 1.99
N ALA A 125 -2.87 23.42 0.87
CA ALA A 125 -2.49 24.57 0.08
C ALA A 125 -3.13 25.87 0.62
N GLU A 126 -2.29 26.88 0.83
CA GLU A 126 -2.64 28.27 1.12
C GLU A 126 -1.75 29.19 0.28
N LEU A 127 -2.17 30.43 0.02
CA LEU A 127 -1.43 31.35 -0.87
C LEU A 127 0.05 31.48 -0.45
N ALA A 128 0.95 30.87 -1.23
CA ALA A 128 2.40 30.82 -0.96
C ALA A 128 2.73 30.24 0.44
N SER A 129 1.99 29.21 0.83
CA SER A 129 2.15 28.40 2.04
C SER A 129 1.47 27.03 1.83
N SER A 130 2.09 26.14 1.06
CA SER A 130 1.54 24.87 0.60
C SER A 130 2.55 23.74 0.69
N ASP A 131 2.11 22.60 1.23
CA ASP A 131 2.79 21.31 1.05
C ASP A 131 1.75 20.20 1.19
N ALA A 132 2.16 18.96 0.96
CA ALA A 132 1.30 17.79 1.06
C ALA A 132 2.06 16.56 1.52
N TYR A 133 1.32 15.61 2.09
CA TYR A 133 1.89 14.39 2.65
C TYR A 133 1.15 13.14 2.13
N LEU A 134 1.83 12.00 2.10
CA LEU A 134 1.21 10.69 1.88
C LEU A 134 0.63 10.19 3.20
N ALA A 135 -0.68 9.99 3.28
CA ALA A 135 -1.30 9.46 4.49
C ALA A 135 -1.05 7.96 4.62
N LEU A 136 -0.74 7.50 5.82
CA LEU A 136 -0.54 6.09 6.12
C LEU A 136 -1.81 5.47 6.74
N PRO A 137 -2.22 4.27 6.30
CA PRO A 137 -3.38 3.57 6.85
C PRO A 137 -3.14 3.09 8.27
N THR A 138 -4.21 2.76 9.00
CA THR A 138 -4.14 2.46 10.44
C THR A 138 -3.45 1.14 10.79
N ASP A 139 -3.37 0.21 9.84
CA ASP A 139 -2.74 -1.11 9.94
C ASP A 139 -1.20 -1.08 9.78
N VAL A 140 -0.64 0.01 9.26
CA VAL A 140 0.82 0.19 9.17
C VAL A 140 1.42 1.07 10.26
N LEU A 141 0.61 1.74 11.06
CA LEU A 141 1.08 2.62 12.15
C LEU A 141 1.79 1.83 13.25
N GLY A 142 2.70 2.52 13.96
CA GLY A 142 3.52 1.95 15.01
C GLY A 142 3.56 2.82 16.26
N THR A 143 4.50 2.55 17.16
CA THR A 143 4.54 3.16 18.51
C THR A 143 5.81 3.94 18.81
N GLU A 144 6.71 4.10 17.84
CA GLU A 144 7.96 4.84 17.99
C GLU A 144 8.21 5.68 16.74
N TYR A 145 8.47 6.97 16.93
CA TYR A 145 8.72 7.94 15.87
C TYR A 145 9.78 8.96 16.32
N PHE A 146 10.40 9.63 15.35
CA PHE A 146 11.16 10.85 15.59
C PHE A 146 10.69 11.95 14.64
N ALA A 147 10.61 13.18 15.12
CA ALA A 147 10.24 14.32 14.28
C ALA A 147 11.31 14.61 13.21
N ALA A 148 10.87 14.92 11.99
CA ALA A 148 11.66 15.48 10.91
C ALA A 148 11.15 16.89 10.60
N CYS A 149 11.89 17.90 11.04
CA CYS A 149 11.57 19.32 10.81
C CYS A 149 12.71 19.94 9.99
N ALA A 150 12.67 21.24 9.77
CA ALA A 150 13.76 22.03 9.21
C ALA A 150 14.24 23.12 10.19
N THR A 151 15.40 23.68 9.88
CA THR A 151 15.94 24.87 10.56
C THR A 151 14.87 25.95 10.64
N VAL A 152 14.71 26.55 11.82
CA VAL A 152 13.68 27.57 12.07
C VAL A 152 14.20 28.98 11.77
N ARG A 153 13.36 29.80 11.11
CA ARG A 153 13.55 31.25 11.01
C ARG A 153 12.72 31.98 12.08
N ARG A 154 13.37 32.53 13.11
CA ARG A 154 12.67 33.15 14.25
C ARG A 154 11.75 34.34 13.92
N SER A 155 12.02 35.07 12.83
CA SER A 155 11.12 36.13 12.36
C SER A 155 11.28 36.43 10.87
N TRP A 156 10.17 36.80 10.24
CA TRP A 156 10.14 37.28 8.86
C TRP A 156 9.73 38.74 8.83
N ALA A 157 10.72 39.62 9.03
CA ALA A 157 10.47 41.06 9.16
C ALA A 157 9.78 41.70 7.94
N GLU A 158 9.99 41.16 6.73
CA GLU A 158 9.42 41.71 5.49
C GLU A 158 7.89 41.59 5.44
N GLU A 159 7.32 40.61 6.14
CA GLU A 159 5.87 40.33 6.19
C GLU A 159 5.30 40.46 7.62
N GLY A 160 6.14 40.85 8.58
CA GLY A 160 5.73 41.08 9.97
C GLY A 160 5.42 39.83 10.77
N PHE A 161 5.76 38.63 10.29
CA PHE A 161 5.52 37.38 11.01
C PHE A 161 6.55 37.16 12.13
N THR A 162 6.06 36.77 13.30
CA THR A 162 6.84 36.32 14.47
C THR A 162 6.43 34.89 14.82
N ASP A 163 7.33 34.14 15.45
CA ASP A 163 7.05 32.78 15.94
C ASP A 163 6.67 31.82 14.81
N LEU A 164 7.66 31.44 13.98
CA LEU A 164 7.53 30.46 12.89
C LEU A 164 8.05 29.10 13.37
N PRO A 165 7.26 28.30 14.08
CA PRO A 165 7.78 27.14 14.78
C PRO A 165 8.10 25.98 13.83
N SER A 166 9.04 25.15 14.27
CA SER A 166 8.99 23.73 13.89
C SER A 166 7.88 23.05 14.69
N GLU A 167 7.28 22.01 14.13
CA GLU A 167 6.11 21.39 14.73
C GLU A 167 5.93 19.92 14.36
N PHE A 168 5.22 19.20 15.23
CA PHE A 168 4.69 17.88 14.92
C PHE A 168 3.31 17.69 15.55
N GLY A 169 2.48 16.90 14.88
CA GLY A 169 1.16 16.50 15.32
C GLY A 169 1.08 15.01 15.61
N VAL A 170 0.26 14.61 16.59
CA VAL A 170 0.01 13.19 16.90
C VAL A 170 -1.50 12.96 16.98
N VAL A 171 -1.99 11.87 16.38
CA VAL A 171 -3.41 11.47 16.40
C VAL A 171 -3.57 10.13 17.12
N GLY A 172 -4.49 10.09 18.09
CA GLY A 172 -4.89 8.87 18.76
C GLY A 172 -5.75 7.98 17.87
N VAL A 173 -5.29 6.75 17.62
CA VAL A 173 -6.01 5.73 16.83
C VAL A 173 -6.82 4.80 17.73
N TYR A 174 -6.39 4.65 18.98
CA TYR A 174 -7.00 3.80 19.99
C TYR A 174 -7.31 4.59 21.26
N ASP A 175 -8.37 4.19 21.97
CA ASP A 175 -8.72 4.75 23.27
C ASP A 175 -7.63 4.48 24.33
N GLY A 176 -7.48 5.40 25.30
CA GLY A 176 -6.53 5.23 26.39
C GLY A 176 -5.05 5.17 25.95
N THR A 177 -4.71 5.73 24.80
CA THR A 177 -3.34 5.79 24.30
C THR A 177 -2.52 6.79 25.10
N THR A 178 -1.43 6.34 25.71
CA THR A 178 -0.47 7.22 26.38
C THR A 178 0.68 7.53 25.43
N VAL A 179 0.85 8.81 25.07
CA VAL A 179 1.96 9.30 24.25
C VAL A 179 3.01 9.95 25.14
N THR A 180 4.26 9.53 25.03
CA THR A 180 5.42 10.10 25.72
C THR A 180 6.31 10.82 24.72
N ILE A 181 6.61 12.08 25.00
CA ILE A 181 7.38 12.97 24.13
C ILE A 181 8.66 13.38 24.84
N ASN A 182 9.80 13.13 24.20
CA ASN A 182 11.10 13.67 24.58
C ASN A 182 11.51 14.74 23.55
N PRO A 183 11.34 16.03 23.86
CA PRO A 183 11.61 17.09 22.89
C PRO A 183 13.10 17.42 22.83
N THR A 184 13.68 17.60 21.64
CA THR A 184 15.09 18.03 21.49
C THR A 184 15.31 19.49 21.87
N GLN A 185 14.22 20.27 21.93
CA GLN A 185 14.22 21.68 22.30
C GLN A 185 13.26 21.94 23.46
N ALA A 186 13.40 23.10 24.11
CA ALA A 186 12.41 23.49 25.11
C ALA A 186 11.07 23.80 24.44
N VAL A 187 9.98 23.24 24.96
CA VAL A 187 8.62 23.42 24.45
C VAL A 187 7.69 23.89 25.55
N THR A 188 6.56 24.46 25.19
CA THR A 188 5.45 24.71 26.13
C THR A 188 4.25 23.96 25.62
N PHE A 189 3.67 23.06 26.41
CA PHE A 189 2.50 22.27 26.02
C PHE A 189 1.41 22.36 27.10
N GLY A 190 0.18 22.68 26.68
CA GLY A 190 -0.96 22.82 27.62
C GLY A 190 -0.73 23.86 28.72
N GLY A 191 0.05 24.91 28.42
CA GLY A 191 0.43 25.97 29.38
C GLY A 191 1.56 25.63 30.34
N SER A 192 2.16 24.43 30.23
CA SER A 192 3.32 24.01 31.04
C SER A 192 4.58 23.98 30.18
N SER A 193 5.72 24.43 30.72
CA SER A 193 7.01 24.41 30.01
C SER A 193 7.79 23.14 30.32
N TYR A 194 8.34 22.53 29.28
CA TYR A 194 9.16 21.33 29.31
C TYR A 194 10.54 21.65 28.72
N PRO A 195 11.63 21.50 29.49
CA PRO A 195 12.99 21.62 28.97
C PRO A 195 13.32 20.58 27.89
N ALA A 196 14.31 20.89 27.05
CA ALA A 196 14.90 19.93 26.13
C ALA A 196 15.37 18.67 26.88
N GLY A 197 15.08 17.49 26.32
CA GLY A 197 15.42 16.18 26.86
C GLY A 197 14.59 15.73 28.06
N GLN A 198 13.59 16.50 28.50
CA GLN A 198 12.68 16.10 29.58
C GLN A 198 11.40 15.50 29.01
N ASP A 199 11.14 14.23 29.34
CA ASP A 199 9.90 13.55 28.98
C ASP A 199 8.66 14.24 29.57
N PHE A 200 7.59 14.26 28.78
CA PHE A 200 6.23 14.50 29.25
C PHE A 200 5.24 13.59 28.54
N THR A 201 4.10 13.34 29.19
CA THR A 201 3.10 12.38 28.73
C THR A 201 1.75 13.04 28.48
N VAL A 202 1.07 12.63 27.42
CA VAL A 202 -0.28 13.06 27.07
C VAL A 202 -1.15 11.82 26.83
N SER A 203 -2.34 11.78 27.43
CA SER A 203 -3.32 10.74 27.15
C SER A 203 -4.21 11.18 26.00
N LEU A 204 -4.36 10.32 24.99
CA LEU A 204 -5.25 10.48 23.84
C LEU A 204 -6.21 9.29 23.79
N ASP A 205 -7.49 9.58 23.71
CA ASP A 205 -8.50 8.63 23.25
C ASP A 205 -8.53 8.62 21.71
N ARG A 206 -9.27 7.68 21.11
CA ARG A 206 -9.42 7.60 19.66
C ARG A 206 -9.99 8.91 19.13
N PHE A 207 -9.39 9.43 18.06
CA PHE A 207 -9.70 10.72 17.41
C PHE A 207 -9.29 11.98 18.17
N GLU A 208 -8.72 11.86 19.37
CA GLU A 208 -8.07 13.01 19.99
C GLU A 208 -6.69 13.25 19.36
N THR A 209 -6.32 14.52 19.27
CA THR A 209 -5.08 14.96 18.62
C THR A 209 -4.26 15.80 19.57
N LEU A 210 -2.97 15.97 19.28
CA LEU A 210 -2.14 16.99 19.90
C LEU A 210 -1.17 17.59 18.89
N GLN A 211 -0.69 18.80 19.17
CA GLN A 211 0.43 19.42 18.47
C GLN A 211 1.46 19.94 19.46
N VAL A 212 2.73 19.88 19.07
CA VAL A 212 3.86 20.50 19.79
C VAL A 212 4.62 21.40 18.84
N GLN A 213 4.95 22.60 19.31
CA GLN A 213 5.69 23.61 18.56
C GLN A 213 6.89 24.10 19.36
N SER A 214 7.94 24.51 18.65
CA SER A 214 9.11 25.18 19.21
C SER A 214 9.59 26.27 18.26
N THR A 215 10.12 27.36 18.81
CA THR A 215 10.83 28.40 18.03
C THR A 215 12.24 27.95 17.60
N GLU A 216 12.63 26.73 17.94
CA GLU A 216 13.86 26.07 17.54
C GLU A 216 13.51 24.78 16.77
N ASP A 217 14.51 24.14 16.15
CA ASP A 217 14.35 22.93 15.35
C ASP A 217 14.09 21.69 16.22
N LEU A 218 12.89 21.09 16.10
CA LEU A 218 12.46 19.90 16.83
C LEU A 218 12.90 18.57 16.19
N THR A 219 13.65 18.59 15.09
CA THR A 219 14.16 17.36 14.46
C THR A 219 14.83 16.47 15.51
N GLY A 220 14.50 15.18 15.49
CA GLY A 220 15.00 14.20 16.45
C GLY A 220 14.23 14.13 17.78
N SER A 221 13.17 14.92 17.97
CA SER A 221 12.29 14.74 19.13
C SER A 221 11.63 13.37 19.08
N ARG A 222 11.81 12.58 20.14
CA ARG A 222 11.32 11.19 20.19
C ARG A 222 9.88 11.16 20.68
N ILE A 223 9.03 10.42 19.96
CA ILE A 223 7.63 10.22 20.28
C ILE A 223 7.41 8.72 20.43
N THR A 224 6.94 8.28 21.59
CA THR A 224 6.60 6.89 21.85
C THR A 224 5.19 6.77 22.38
N SER A 225 4.50 5.66 22.12
CA SER A 225 3.12 5.48 22.56
C SER A 225 2.84 4.06 23.04
N SER A 226 1.75 3.91 23.81
CA SER A 226 1.29 2.59 24.28
C SER A 226 0.51 1.79 23.24
N HIS A 227 -0.03 2.47 22.22
CA HIS A 227 -0.75 1.91 21.07
C HIS A 227 -0.36 2.70 19.82
N PRO A 228 -0.57 2.15 18.61
CA PRO A 228 -0.24 2.86 17.38
C PRO A 228 -0.88 4.25 17.29
N VAL A 229 -0.14 5.20 16.72
CA VAL A 229 -0.57 6.61 16.53
C VAL A 229 -0.15 7.11 15.16
N SER A 230 -0.87 8.08 14.61
CA SER A 230 -0.41 8.81 13.42
C SER A 230 0.48 9.98 13.83
N VAL A 231 1.60 10.20 13.14
CA VAL A 231 2.52 11.32 13.42
C VAL A 231 2.78 12.11 12.15
N LEU A 232 2.57 13.42 12.20
CA LEU A 232 2.98 14.36 11.15
C LEU A 232 4.07 15.25 11.71
N SER A 233 5.03 15.66 10.88
CA SER A 233 6.13 16.52 11.28
C SER A 233 6.50 17.50 10.19
N GLY A 234 6.97 18.68 10.58
CA GLY A 234 7.41 19.71 9.66
C GLY A 234 7.59 21.07 10.32
N ASN A 235 7.20 22.13 9.62
CA ASN A 235 7.23 23.49 10.12
C ASN A 235 5.97 24.23 9.69
N LEU A 236 5.47 25.12 10.55
CA LEU A 236 4.40 26.04 10.17
C LEU A 236 4.81 26.84 8.93
N PHE A 237 6.07 27.29 8.92
CA PHE A 237 6.70 27.93 7.78
C PHE A 237 8.22 27.99 7.94
N THR A 238 8.98 27.80 6.85
CA THR A 238 10.44 27.87 6.89
C THR A 238 11.09 28.21 5.53
N VAL A 239 12.30 28.81 5.58
CA VAL A 239 13.18 28.90 4.42
C VAL A 239 14.11 27.70 4.45
N VAL A 240 14.19 26.94 3.38
CA VAL A 240 15.18 25.87 3.26
C VAL A 240 16.37 26.35 2.42
N GLY A 241 17.58 26.21 2.97
CA GLY A 241 18.83 26.56 2.29
C GLY A 241 19.07 28.07 2.16
N ASN A 242 20.00 28.43 1.26
CA ASN A 242 20.39 29.81 0.94
C ASN A 242 20.62 30.72 2.16
N ASN A 243 21.28 30.19 3.21
CA ASN A 243 21.49 30.90 4.48
C ASN A 243 20.20 31.48 5.09
N GLN A 244 19.07 30.79 4.93
CA GLN A 244 17.75 31.22 5.42
C GLN A 244 17.24 32.53 4.78
N GLN A 245 17.71 32.86 3.57
CA GLN A 245 17.27 33.99 2.75
C GLN A 245 16.45 33.50 1.57
N GLY A 246 15.46 34.29 1.14
CA GLY A 246 14.59 33.90 0.03
C GLY A 246 13.13 33.92 0.40
N SER A 247 12.33 33.14 -0.33
CA SER A 247 10.97 32.71 0.00
C SER A 247 11.00 31.44 0.87
N GLY A 248 9.89 31.14 1.53
CA GLY A 248 9.75 29.97 2.40
C GLY A 248 8.35 29.38 2.26
N ASP A 249 8.14 28.21 2.84
CA ASP A 249 6.87 27.50 2.74
C ASP A 249 6.49 26.81 4.05
N HIS A 250 5.21 26.45 4.18
CA HIS A 250 4.80 25.35 5.05
C HIS A 250 5.46 24.07 4.54
N ILE A 251 5.95 23.22 5.43
CA ILE A 251 6.44 21.90 5.03
C ILE A 251 5.87 20.84 5.96
N VAL A 252 5.48 19.69 5.44
CA VAL A 252 4.88 18.61 6.23
C VAL A 252 5.05 17.26 5.56
N GLU A 253 5.26 16.22 6.35
CA GLU A 253 5.11 14.84 5.91
C GLU A 253 4.54 13.99 7.05
N MET A 254 3.85 12.90 6.71
CA MET A 254 3.46 11.88 7.69
C MET A 254 4.64 10.94 7.92
N ILE A 255 5.12 10.88 9.17
CA ILE A 255 6.35 10.16 9.48
C ILE A 255 6.06 8.66 9.62
N PRO A 256 6.74 7.79 8.86
CA PRO A 256 6.59 6.34 9.05
C PRO A 256 7.17 5.92 10.41
N PRO A 257 6.58 4.91 11.07
CA PRO A 257 7.07 4.43 12.35
C PRO A 257 8.46 3.82 12.22
N VAL A 258 9.22 3.85 13.33
CA VAL A 258 10.63 3.43 13.33
C VAL A 258 10.80 1.98 12.87
N ASP A 259 9.85 1.08 13.12
CA ASP A 259 9.91 -0.33 12.71
C ASP A 259 9.93 -0.53 11.19
N THR A 260 9.54 0.47 10.39
CA THR A 260 9.63 0.43 8.92
C THR A 260 10.86 1.14 8.36
N TRP A 261 11.73 1.72 9.21
CA TRP A 261 12.91 2.43 8.75
C TRP A 261 13.99 1.47 8.26
N GLY A 262 14.74 1.89 7.24
CA GLY A 262 15.75 1.06 6.59
C GLY A 262 17.17 1.57 6.79
N LYS A 263 18.10 0.88 6.14
CA LYS A 263 19.55 1.09 6.31
C LYS A 263 20.27 1.51 5.04
N GLU A 264 19.64 1.38 3.88
CA GLU A 264 20.19 1.70 2.57
C GLU A 264 19.22 2.58 1.78
N PHE A 265 19.73 3.66 1.20
CA PHE A 265 18.97 4.60 0.39
C PHE A 265 19.77 4.99 -0.84
N VAL A 266 19.03 5.25 -1.91
CA VAL A 266 19.54 5.78 -3.16
C VAL A 266 18.71 7.01 -3.53
N THR A 267 19.37 8.12 -3.81
CA THR A 267 18.69 9.41 -4.07
C THR A 267 18.84 9.84 -5.51
N ALA A 268 17.88 10.67 -5.96
CA ALA A 268 17.92 11.33 -7.25
C ALA A 268 17.79 12.86 -7.05
N PRO A 269 18.49 13.69 -7.84
CA PRO A 269 18.25 15.12 -7.86
C PRO A 269 16.84 15.45 -8.33
N LEU A 270 16.24 16.47 -7.72
CA LEU A 270 14.94 16.95 -8.17
C LEU A 270 15.04 17.67 -9.53
N ALA A 271 14.17 17.30 -10.45
CA ALA A 271 14.09 17.90 -11.79
C ALA A 271 14.02 19.43 -11.74
N LYS A 272 14.68 20.09 -12.71
CA LYS A 272 14.77 21.55 -12.88
C LYS A 272 15.55 22.33 -11.81
N ARG A 273 15.88 21.75 -10.66
CA ARG A 273 16.68 22.41 -9.62
C ARG A 273 18.14 22.52 -10.06
N THR A 274 18.79 23.64 -9.77
CA THR A 274 20.24 23.83 -10.02
C THR A 274 21.04 24.20 -8.77
N ALA A 275 20.36 24.60 -7.69
CA ALA A 275 20.99 24.80 -6.38
C ALA A 275 21.19 23.51 -5.59
N GLY A 276 20.68 22.38 -6.08
CA GLY A 276 20.60 21.13 -5.33
C GLY A 276 19.73 21.24 -4.08
N ASP A 277 19.82 20.25 -3.20
CA ASP A 277 18.89 20.07 -2.07
C ASP A 277 19.64 19.87 -0.75
N ILE A 278 18.88 19.88 0.34
CA ILE A 278 19.37 19.52 1.68
C ILE A 278 18.84 18.14 2.03
N PHE A 279 19.69 17.30 2.59
CA PHE A 279 19.29 16.03 3.18
C PHE A 279 19.56 16.03 4.67
N ARG A 280 18.66 15.39 5.43
CA ARG A 280 18.87 15.07 6.84
C ARG A 280 18.68 13.58 7.07
N ILE A 281 19.62 13.00 7.80
CA ILE A 281 19.56 11.60 8.26
C ILE A 281 19.31 11.63 9.76
N VAL A 282 18.21 11.07 10.24
CA VAL A 282 17.88 10.94 11.68
C VAL A 282 18.12 9.50 12.12
N ALA A 283 18.93 9.30 13.17
CA ALA A 283 19.21 7.96 13.68
C ALA A 283 18.15 7.50 14.69
N ALA A 284 17.66 6.27 14.54
CA ALA A 284 16.72 5.68 15.50
C ALA A 284 17.42 5.11 16.74
N ARG A 285 18.72 4.81 16.65
CA ARG A 285 19.50 4.07 17.65
C ARG A 285 20.81 4.78 17.98
N ASP A 286 21.38 4.42 19.12
CA ASP A 286 22.65 5.00 19.56
C ASP A 286 23.83 4.38 18.80
N ASN A 287 24.86 5.19 18.54
CA ASN A 287 26.07 4.79 17.81
C ASN A 287 25.82 4.25 16.40
N THR A 288 24.81 4.78 15.71
CA THR A 288 24.55 4.50 14.30
C THR A 288 25.68 5.09 13.44
N GLN A 289 26.42 4.23 12.75
CA GLN A 289 27.42 4.63 11.77
C GLN A 289 26.75 4.85 10.41
N VAL A 290 26.85 6.08 9.89
CA VAL A 290 26.27 6.49 8.61
C VAL A 290 27.37 6.81 7.61
N THR A 291 27.25 6.27 6.41
CA THR A 291 28.13 6.55 5.26
C THR A 291 27.30 7.15 4.12
N VAL A 292 27.81 8.22 3.51
CA VAL A 292 27.21 8.84 2.33
C VAL A 292 28.29 8.99 1.26
N THR A 293 27.97 8.65 0.02
CA THR A 293 28.89 8.81 -1.13
C THR A 293 29.50 10.21 -1.16
N GLY A 294 30.83 10.27 -1.32
CA GLY A 294 31.59 11.51 -1.39
C GLY A 294 31.79 12.25 -0.05
N ARG A 295 31.28 11.72 1.07
CA ARG A 295 31.33 12.37 2.39
C ARG A 295 32.08 11.51 3.41
N THR A 296 32.58 12.15 4.46
CA THR A 296 33.22 11.43 5.58
C THR A 296 32.15 10.77 6.45
N PRO A 297 32.25 9.47 6.78
CA PRO A 297 31.29 8.79 7.64
C PRO A 297 31.11 9.49 8.99
N ARG A 298 29.91 9.40 9.56
CA ARG A 298 29.56 9.98 10.86
C ARG A 298 28.93 8.94 11.78
N ASN A 299 29.04 9.19 13.08
CA ASN A 299 28.37 8.41 14.11
C ASN A 299 27.28 9.28 14.73
N LEU A 300 26.06 8.78 14.80
CA LEU A 300 24.90 9.48 15.34
C LEU A 300 24.33 8.70 16.53
N ASN A 301 23.83 9.43 17.53
CA ASN A 301 23.04 8.82 18.60
C ASN A 301 21.54 8.88 18.27
N ALA A 302 20.70 8.17 19.03
CA ALA A 302 19.27 8.17 18.79
C ALA A 302 18.69 9.61 18.87
N GLY A 303 17.94 10.00 17.84
CA GLY A 303 17.41 11.36 17.68
C GLY A 303 18.44 12.40 17.21
N GLU A 304 19.73 12.07 17.12
CA GLU A 304 20.70 12.93 16.47
C GLU A 304 20.51 12.87 14.95
N PHE A 305 20.71 14.01 14.27
CA PHE A 305 20.62 14.07 12.83
C PHE A 305 21.88 14.66 12.19
N TRP A 306 22.16 14.20 10.97
CA TRP A 306 23.19 14.76 10.11
C TRP A 306 22.56 15.48 8.92
N GLU A 307 22.75 16.80 8.86
CA GLU A 307 22.43 17.62 7.69
C GLU A 307 23.63 17.76 6.73
N PHE A 308 23.37 17.63 5.44
CA PHE A 308 24.33 17.97 4.38
C PHE A 308 23.63 18.46 3.11
N GLU A 309 24.33 19.28 2.32
CA GLU A 309 23.86 19.68 0.99
C GLU A 309 24.34 18.70 -0.07
N ALA A 310 23.51 18.47 -1.09
CA ALA A 310 23.87 17.77 -2.32
C ALA A 310 23.72 18.71 -3.51
N ASP A 311 24.66 18.69 -4.45
CA ASP A 311 24.56 19.47 -5.69
C ASP A 311 23.48 18.87 -6.61
N SER A 312 22.95 19.66 -7.55
CA SER A 312 21.83 19.25 -8.42
C SER A 312 22.16 18.15 -9.44
N ASN A 313 23.39 17.65 -9.44
CA ASN A 313 23.87 16.55 -10.28
C ASN A 313 24.43 15.39 -9.44
N GLU A 314 24.29 15.44 -8.12
CA GLU A 314 24.74 14.38 -7.22
C GLU A 314 23.64 13.34 -6.99
N TYR A 315 23.95 12.10 -7.38
CA TYR A 315 23.20 10.91 -7.00
C TYR A 315 23.91 10.29 -5.79
N LEU A 316 23.20 10.05 -4.71
CA LEU A 316 23.82 9.62 -3.45
C LEU A 316 23.40 8.21 -3.09
N HIS A 317 24.37 7.45 -2.59
CA HIS A 317 24.15 6.22 -1.85
C HIS A 317 24.38 6.51 -0.36
N VAL A 318 23.38 6.21 0.45
CA VAL A 318 23.41 6.38 1.90
C VAL A 318 23.27 5.01 2.53
N THR A 319 24.21 4.64 3.40
CA THR A 319 24.17 3.38 4.14
C THR A 319 24.37 3.61 5.64
N SER A 320 23.81 2.71 6.44
CA SER A 320 23.92 2.73 7.90
C SER A 320 23.91 1.31 8.48
N ASP A 321 24.43 1.13 9.69
CA ASP A 321 24.39 -0.16 10.41
C ASP A 321 23.11 -0.35 11.25
N GLU A 322 22.45 0.76 11.60
CA GLU A 322 21.19 0.82 12.33
C GLU A 322 20.14 1.63 11.55
N PRO A 323 18.83 1.44 11.81
CA PRO A 323 17.76 2.11 11.07
C PRO A 323 17.83 3.64 11.15
N VAL A 324 17.63 4.31 10.01
CA VAL A 324 17.59 5.77 9.90
C VAL A 324 16.40 6.24 9.07
N LEU A 325 15.98 7.49 9.28
CA LEU A 325 15.05 8.19 8.39
C LEU A 325 15.85 9.16 7.53
N LEU A 326 15.64 9.12 6.21
CA LEU A 326 16.23 10.07 5.27
C LEU A 326 15.15 11.05 4.79
N ALA A 327 15.37 12.33 5.03
CA ALA A 327 14.51 13.42 4.59
C ALA A 327 15.25 14.30 3.57
N GLN A 328 14.61 14.62 2.45
CA GLN A 328 15.03 15.59 1.45
C GLN A 328 14.21 16.87 1.60
N TYR A 329 14.89 18.01 1.54
CA TYR A 329 14.29 19.33 1.65
C TYR A 329 14.63 20.12 0.40
N SER A 330 13.62 20.44 -0.41
CA SER A 330 13.78 21.33 -1.56
C SER A 330 14.09 22.74 -1.07
N LYS A 331 15.08 23.41 -1.68
CA LYS A 331 15.48 24.76 -1.28
C LYS A 331 14.48 25.82 -1.77
N THR A 332 14.54 27.00 -1.14
CA THR A 332 13.85 28.22 -1.60
C THR A 332 14.06 28.51 -3.10
N ALA A 333 13.06 29.13 -3.76
CA ALA A 333 13.20 29.62 -5.14
C ALA A 333 14.45 30.49 -5.34
N SER A 334 14.79 31.32 -4.35
CA SER A 334 15.92 32.24 -4.45
C SER A 334 17.30 31.56 -4.52
N ALA A 335 17.38 30.26 -4.23
CA ALA A 335 18.63 29.51 -4.30
C ALA A 335 19.12 29.38 -5.75
N ASP A 336 18.22 29.33 -6.73
CA ASP A 336 18.55 29.20 -8.16
C ASP A 336 17.61 29.95 -9.13
N ASN A 337 16.65 30.73 -8.63
CA ASN A 337 15.64 31.46 -9.41
C ASN A 337 14.67 30.54 -10.18
N THR A 338 14.31 29.40 -9.61
CA THR A 338 13.26 28.51 -10.13
C THR A 338 11.90 28.87 -9.52
N ASP A 339 10.82 28.76 -10.30
CA ASP A 339 9.44 28.89 -9.79
C ASP A 339 9.09 27.69 -8.92
N THR A 340 9.28 27.82 -7.60
CA THR A 340 9.02 26.80 -6.57
C THR A 340 8.92 27.48 -5.21
N ASP A 341 8.55 26.73 -4.18
CA ASP A 341 8.99 27.01 -2.81
C ASP A 341 9.47 25.72 -2.12
N PRO A 342 10.01 25.77 -0.89
CA PRO A 342 10.45 24.57 -0.17
C PRO A 342 9.34 23.54 0.05
N PHE A 343 9.69 22.26 0.07
CA PHE A 343 8.84 21.17 0.54
C PHE A 343 9.68 20.12 1.29
N LEU A 344 9.03 19.26 2.08
CA LEU A 344 9.64 18.11 2.74
C LEU A 344 9.24 16.82 2.02
N LEU A 345 10.22 15.96 1.73
CA LEU A 345 10.00 14.63 1.18
C LEU A 345 10.77 13.60 2.02
N ILE A 346 10.09 12.57 2.50
CA ILE A 346 10.78 11.40 3.05
C ILE A 346 11.24 10.51 1.90
N ILE A 347 12.49 10.05 1.95
CA ILE A 347 13.06 9.12 0.96
C ILE A 347 12.88 7.70 1.50
N PRO A 348 12.06 6.85 0.86
CA PRO A 348 11.98 5.44 1.18
C PRO A 348 13.36 4.76 1.13
N PRO A 349 13.70 3.90 2.10
CA PRO A 349 14.84 3.02 1.96
C PRO A 349 14.59 2.01 0.84
N VAL A 350 15.67 1.44 0.29
CA VAL A 350 15.62 0.45 -0.80
C VAL A 350 14.72 -0.74 -0.46
N ALA A 351 14.78 -1.23 0.78
CA ALA A 351 13.94 -2.35 1.25
C ALA A 351 12.43 -2.05 1.29
N GLN A 352 12.02 -0.79 1.12
CA GLN A 352 10.61 -0.36 1.06
C GLN A 352 10.14 -0.03 -0.36
N PHE A 353 10.99 -0.26 -1.38
CA PHE A 353 10.61 -0.12 -2.79
C PHE A 353 9.55 -1.15 -3.17
N GLU A 354 8.67 -0.77 -4.09
CA GLU A 354 7.59 -1.62 -4.59
C GLU A 354 7.78 -1.95 -6.06
N ALA A 355 7.08 -2.97 -6.53
CA ALA A 355 6.98 -3.30 -7.95
C ALA A 355 5.75 -2.67 -8.62
N ASP A 356 4.82 -2.09 -7.86
CA ASP A 356 3.58 -1.50 -8.37
C ASP A 356 3.13 -0.30 -7.52
N TYR A 357 2.87 0.82 -8.20
CA TYR A 357 2.50 2.10 -7.60
C TYR A 357 1.22 2.62 -8.22
N THR A 358 0.35 3.19 -7.39
CA THR A 358 -0.73 4.08 -7.82
C THR A 358 -0.68 5.35 -7.01
N PHE A 359 -0.56 6.48 -7.70
CA PHE A 359 -0.36 7.76 -7.06
C PHE A 359 -1.06 8.88 -7.82
N SER A 360 -1.24 10.01 -7.14
CA SER A 360 -1.81 11.22 -7.71
C SER A 360 -0.78 12.33 -7.76
N THR A 361 -0.92 13.28 -8.69
CA THR A 361 -0.34 14.61 -8.57
C THR A 361 -1.26 15.53 -7.77
N ILE A 362 -0.77 16.71 -7.39
CA ILE A 362 -1.56 17.73 -6.67
C ILE A 362 -1.67 19.01 -7.48
N ASP A 363 -2.90 19.48 -7.66
CA ASP A 363 -3.18 20.82 -8.18
C ASP A 363 -3.10 21.85 -7.04
N LEU A 364 -2.02 22.64 -7.05
CA LEU A 364 -1.76 23.75 -6.15
C LEU A 364 -2.61 24.99 -6.52
N LEU A 365 -2.73 25.96 -5.60
CA LEU A 365 -3.77 26.99 -5.65
C LEU A 365 -3.37 28.27 -6.40
N VAL A 366 -2.08 28.48 -6.71
CA VAL A 366 -1.63 29.72 -7.35
C VAL A 366 -2.28 29.96 -8.71
N THR A 367 -3.00 31.08 -8.80
CA THR A 367 -3.70 31.51 -10.01
C THR A 367 -2.74 32.08 -11.06
N GLY A 368 -2.81 31.58 -12.29
CA GLY A 368 -2.12 32.17 -13.45
C GLY A 368 -0.85 31.45 -13.89
N THR A 369 -0.41 30.43 -13.15
CA THR A 369 0.62 29.46 -13.57
C THR A 369 0.06 28.05 -13.46
N SER A 370 0.57 27.13 -14.27
CA SER A 370 0.25 25.70 -14.15
C SER A 370 1.35 25.02 -13.35
N THR A 371 0.96 24.16 -12.41
CA THR A 371 1.89 23.28 -11.71
C THR A 371 2.55 22.34 -12.72
N THR A 372 3.86 22.13 -12.55
CA THR A 372 4.58 21.10 -13.30
C THR A 372 4.89 19.93 -12.38
N HIS A 373 4.59 18.72 -12.85
CA HIS A 373 4.68 17.51 -12.04
C HIS A 373 5.82 16.63 -12.55
N HIS A 374 6.54 16.03 -11.63
CA HIS A 374 7.67 15.18 -11.92
C HIS A 374 7.67 13.96 -11.01
N VAL A 375 8.32 12.91 -11.48
CA VAL A 375 8.69 11.78 -10.66
C VAL A 375 10.16 11.48 -10.79
N ASN A 376 10.79 11.06 -9.70
CA ASN A 376 12.05 10.35 -9.76
C ASN A 376 11.79 8.85 -9.65
N LEU A 377 12.50 8.07 -10.47
CA LEU A 377 12.51 6.61 -10.44
C LEU A 377 13.92 6.14 -10.13
N VAL A 378 14.07 5.19 -9.22
CA VAL A 378 15.35 4.56 -8.91
C VAL A 378 15.20 3.04 -8.90
N ILE A 379 15.97 2.34 -9.73
CA ILE A 379 15.85 0.88 -9.94
C ILE A 379 17.22 0.27 -10.17
N GLN A 380 17.37 -1.05 -9.93
CA GLN A 380 18.57 -1.76 -10.36
C GLN A 380 18.72 -1.71 -11.88
N SER A 381 19.96 -1.52 -12.37
CA SER A 381 20.26 -1.44 -13.81
C SER A 381 19.73 -2.64 -14.61
N ALA A 382 19.69 -3.83 -14.00
CA ALA A 382 19.24 -5.06 -14.64
C ALA A 382 17.73 -5.06 -14.92
N ASP A 383 16.95 -4.33 -14.13
CA ASP A 383 15.48 -4.40 -14.12
C ASP A 383 14.82 -3.24 -14.88
N ILE A 384 15.59 -2.27 -15.40
CA ILE A 384 15.05 -1.13 -16.16
C ILE A 384 14.10 -1.56 -17.30
N ALA A 385 14.39 -2.67 -17.97
CA ALA A 385 13.67 -3.09 -19.17
C ALA A 385 12.21 -3.50 -18.91
N GLY A 386 11.84 -3.88 -17.68
CA GLY A 386 10.49 -4.28 -17.34
C GLY A 386 9.63 -3.16 -16.74
N LEU A 387 10.17 -1.95 -16.56
CA LEU A 387 9.43 -0.81 -16.03
C LEU A 387 8.35 -0.31 -17.00
N LEU A 388 7.17 -0.09 -16.46
CA LEU A 388 5.99 0.45 -17.11
C LEU A 388 5.53 1.70 -16.36
N PHE A 389 5.15 2.73 -17.09
CA PHE A 389 4.52 3.95 -16.58
C PHE A 389 3.21 4.14 -17.35
N ASP A 390 2.09 4.23 -16.63
CA ASP A 390 0.73 4.20 -17.17
C ASP A 390 0.49 3.02 -18.13
N GLY A 391 1.00 1.85 -17.74
CA GLY A 391 0.93 0.61 -18.51
C GLY A 391 1.75 0.61 -19.81
N GLN A 392 2.59 1.62 -20.05
CA GLN A 392 3.45 1.71 -21.22
C GLN A 392 4.93 1.67 -20.83
N PRO A 393 5.81 1.05 -21.63
CA PRO A 393 7.25 1.16 -21.42
C PRO A 393 7.69 2.63 -21.40
N LEU A 394 8.68 2.94 -20.57
CA LEU A 394 9.26 4.28 -20.53
C LEU A 394 9.77 4.71 -21.92
N PRO A 395 9.76 6.00 -22.25
CA PRO A 395 10.26 6.48 -23.54
C PRO A 395 11.69 6.00 -23.81
N GLY A 396 11.99 5.53 -25.02
CA GLY A 396 13.36 5.11 -25.38
C GLY A 396 14.40 6.24 -25.35
N SER A 397 13.98 7.49 -25.13
CA SER A 397 14.82 8.66 -24.90
C SER A 397 15.10 8.96 -23.42
N THR A 398 14.56 8.17 -22.50
CA THR A 398 14.81 8.32 -21.05
C THR A 398 16.30 8.19 -20.77
N VAL A 399 16.85 9.15 -20.03
CA VAL A 399 18.26 9.19 -19.66
C VAL A 399 18.38 8.66 -18.24
N TRP A 400 19.13 7.57 -18.10
CA TRP A 400 19.42 6.97 -16.81
C TRP A 400 20.80 7.40 -16.31
N HIS A 401 20.90 7.60 -15.00
CA HIS A 401 22.09 8.06 -14.32
C HIS A 401 22.51 7.06 -13.25
N PRO A 402 23.74 6.55 -13.27
CA PRO A 402 24.21 5.59 -12.26
C PRO A 402 24.36 6.27 -10.89
N VAL A 403 23.87 5.60 -9.85
CA VAL A 403 24.09 6.00 -8.46
C VAL A 403 25.44 5.44 -8.00
N PRO A 404 26.45 6.29 -7.71
CA PRO A 404 27.81 5.82 -7.47
C PRO A 404 27.91 4.91 -6.25
N GLY A 405 28.61 3.77 -6.42
CA GLY A 405 28.81 2.77 -5.36
C GLY A 405 27.76 1.65 -5.37
N THR A 406 26.81 1.68 -6.29
CA THR A 406 25.69 0.72 -6.36
C THR A 406 25.48 0.19 -7.78
N ASN A 407 24.54 -0.74 -7.93
CA ASN A 407 23.98 -1.15 -9.23
C ASN A 407 22.65 -0.45 -9.54
N TYR A 408 22.31 0.62 -8.80
CA TYR A 408 21.09 1.39 -9.04
C TYR A 408 21.35 2.48 -10.08
N GLU A 409 20.32 2.72 -10.89
CA GLU A 409 20.20 3.85 -11.79
C GLU A 409 18.96 4.66 -11.45
N ALA A 410 19.06 5.97 -11.65
CA ALA A 410 17.98 6.90 -11.39
C ALA A 410 17.65 7.73 -12.64
N THR A 411 16.40 8.12 -12.77
CA THR A 411 15.92 9.03 -13.82
C THR A 411 14.79 9.91 -13.29
N ASP A 412 14.52 11.00 -13.99
CA ASP A 412 13.36 11.86 -13.75
C ASP A 412 12.45 11.90 -14.97
N LEU A 413 11.14 11.95 -14.73
CA LEU A 413 10.12 12.10 -15.76
C LEU A 413 9.24 13.29 -15.42
N THR A 414 8.97 14.15 -16.41
CA THR A 414 7.87 15.12 -16.32
C THR A 414 6.57 14.44 -16.73
N ILE A 415 5.56 14.53 -15.88
CA ILE A 415 4.27 13.83 -16.04
C ILE A 415 3.11 14.83 -16.14
N SER A 416 1.96 14.36 -16.63
CA SER A 416 0.73 15.15 -16.63
C SER A 416 0.16 15.30 -15.23
N ALA A 417 -0.78 16.22 -15.04
CA ALA A 417 -1.59 16.24 -13.83
C ALA A 417 -2.61 15.09 -13.86
N GLY A 418 -2.87 14.46 -12.72
CA GLY A 418 -3.87 13.42 -12.53
C GLY A 418 -3.37 12.23 -11.71
N THR A 419 -4.07 11.11 -11.85
CA THR A 419 -3.65 9.81 -11.32
C THR A 419 -2.75 9.10 -12.31
N HIS A 420 -1.74 8.43 -11.78
CA HIS A 420 -0.74 7.68 -12.53
C HIS A 420 -0.50 6.31 -11.90
N THR A 421 -0.02 5.39 -12.74
CA THR A 421 0.47 4.08 -12.30
C THR A 421 1.91 3.90 -12.76
N ALA A 422 2.72 3.26 -11.94
CA ALA A 422 4.06 2.81 -12.35
C ALA A 422 4.24 1.39 -11.83
N SER A 423 4.66 0.48 -12.69
CA SER A 423 4.81 -0.92 -12.30
C SER A 423 6.00 -1.57 -12.99
N HIS A 424 6.36 -2.76 -12.54
CA HIS A 424 7.35 -3.59 -13.18
C HIS A 424 6.73 -4.92 -13.63
N ALA A 425 7.14 -5.42 -14.79
CA ALA A 425 6.60 -6.67 -15.36
C ALA A 425 6.96 -7.94 -14.54
N SER A 426 7.97 -7.84 -13.67
CA SER A 426 8.35 -8.84 -12.68
C SER A 426 8.01 -8.31 -11.28
N PRO A 427 7.33 -9.09 -10.43
CA PRO A 427 6.85 -8.66 -9.11
C PRO A 427 7.96 -8.55 -8.06
N ILE A 428 9.10 -9.20 -8.29
CA ILE A 428 10.28 -9.18 -7.40
C ILE A 428 11.28 -8.07 -7.77
N ALA A 429 11.10 -7.43 -8.93
CA ALA A 429 11.92 -6.31 -9.35
C ALA A 429 11.27 -5.00 -8.87
N THR A 430 11.78 -4.51 -7.74
CA THR A 430 11.29 -3.33 -7.03
C THR A 430 12.05 -2.08 -7.45
N PHE A 431 11.40 -0.93 -7.35
CA PHE A 431 11.99 0.37 -7.66
C PHE A 431 11.42 1.46 -6.76
N GLY A 432 12.17 2.52 -6.49
CA GLY A 432 11.69 3.68 -5.74
C GLY A 432 11.00 4.69 -6.66
N LEU A 433 9.88 5.26 -6.20
CA LEU A 433 9.18 6.35 -6.88
C LEU A 433 8.97 7.52 -5.93
N PHE A 434 9.39 8.72 -6.33
CA PHE A 434 9.18 9.96 -5.56
C PHE A 434 8.41 10.96 -6.43
N SER A 435 7.27 11.47 -5.95
CA SER A 435 6.40 12.39 -6.70
C SER A 435 6.52 13.81 -6.13
N TYR A 436 6.71 14.79 -7.01
CA TYR A 436 6.83 16.18 -6.59
C TYR A 436 6.38 17.14 -7.69
N GLY A 437 6.07 18.36 -7.31
CA GLY A 437 5.62 19.38 -8.25
C GLY A 437 5.97 20.80 -7.84
N TYR A 438 5.98 21.68 -8.83
CA TYR A 438 6.35 23.08 -8.67
C TYR A 438 5.37 24.01 -9.36
N THR A 439 5.06 25.11 -8.70
CA THR A 439 4.48 26.30 -9.32
C THR A 439 5.13 27.54 -8.69
N LEU A 440 4.74 28.72 -9.16
CA LEU A 440 5.25 29.97 -8.60
C LEU A 440 4.83 30.09 -7.12
N LEU A 441 5.80 30.10 -6.20
CA LEU A 441 5.64 30.24 -4.75
C LEU A 441 4.98 29.06 -4.01
N GLU A 442 4.82 27.91 -4.65
CA GLU A 442 4.27 26.72 -4.00
C GLU A 442 4.93 25.47 -4.59
N ALA A 443 5.09 24.44 -3.76
CA ALA A 443 5.54 23.13 -4.21
C ALA A 443 4.89 22.02 -3.38
N TYR A 444 5.14 20.78 -3.75
CA TYR A 444 4.81 19.62 -2.93
C TYR A 444 5.80 18.50 -3.23
N GLY A 445 5.98 17.57 -2.28
CA GLY A 445 6.67 16.31 -2.52
C GLY A 445 6.26 15.23 -1.53
N TYR A 446 6.15 13.99 -1.99
CA TYR A 446 5.88 12.82 -1.16
C TYR A 446 6.36 11.54 -1.84
N PRO A 447 6.56 10.44 -1.09
CA PRO A 447 6.80 9.12 -1.67
C PRO A 447 5.64 8.71 -2.60
N GLY A 448 5.95 8.07 -3.72
CA GLY A 448 4.94 7.48 -4.61
C GLY A 448 4.13 6.36 -3.97
N GLY A 449 4.76 5.64 -3.03
CA GLY A 449 4.23 4.52 -2.27
C GLY A 449 5.36 3.84 -1.50
N LEU A 450 5.02 2.96 -0.56
CA LEU A 450 5.97 2.20 0.26
C LEU A 450 5.36 0.86 0.68
N ARG A 451 6.19 -0.18 0.74
CA ARG A 451 5.77 -1.49 1.29
C ARG A 451 5.43 -1.44 2.78
N LEU A 452 5.97 -0.49 3.54
CA LEU A 452 5.80 -0.35 5.00
C LEU A 452 5.94 -1.65 5.82
N ALA A 453 6.79 -2.56 5.32
CA ALA A 453 7.16 -3.80 5.99
C ALA A 453 7.98 -3.48 7.25
N GLN A 454 7.91 -4.32 8.27
CA GLN A 454 8.55 -4.07 9.57
C GLN A 454 10.04 -4.47 9.59
N ILE A 455 10.80 -3.98 8.61
CA ILE A 455 12.21 -4.35 8.32
C ILE A 455 13.23 -3.98 9.41
N SER A 456 12.83 -3.25 10.45
CA SER A 456 13.69 -2.94 11.59
C SER A 456 13.13 -3.37 12.94
N ALA A 457 11.99 -4.06 12.94
CA ALA A 457 11.54 -4.82 14.09
C ALA A 457 12.49 -6.02 14.32
N PRO A 458 12.55 -6.58 15.54
CA PRO A 458 13.26 -7.83 15.76
C PRO A 458 12.68 -8.93 14.86
N CYS A 459 13.49 -9.41 13.91
CA CYS A 459 13.07 -10.48 13.01
C CYS A 459 13.25 -11.85 13.67
N THR A 460 12.32 -12.76 13.37
CA THR A 460 12.43 -14.18 13.67
C THR A 460 12.03 -14.96 12.43
N THR A 461 12.86 -15.94 12.04
CA THR A 461 12.57 -16.77 10.87
C THR A 461 11.19 -17.43 10.98
N THR A 462 10.37 -17.29 9.95
CA THR A 462 8.99 -17.81 9.90
C THR A 462 8.81 -18.79 8.75
N GLN A 463 7.63 -19.40 8.65
CA GLN A 463 7.30 -20.21 7.48
C GLN A 463 6.85 -19.25 6.38
N THR A 464 7.39 -19.43 5.17
CA THR A 464 7.05 -18.62 4.01
C THR A 464 5.54 -18.64 3.72
N VAL A 465 4.98 -17.43 3.59
CA VAL A 465 3.63 -17.18 3.11
C VAL A 465 3.73 -16.16 1.99
N THR A 466 3.11 -16.46 0.85
CA THR A 466 3.19 -15.57 -0.31
C THR A 466 2.56 -14.20 -0.01
N ASN A 467 3.31 -13.12 -0.29
CA ASN A 467 2.87 -11.72 -0.18
C ASN A 467 2.35 -11.35 1.21
N ASP A 468 3.03 -11.83 2.25
CA ASP A 468 2.72 -11.48 3.63
C ASP A 468 3.48 -10.23 4.12
N ARG A 469 4.42 -9.70 3.31
CA ARG A 469 5.28 -8.55 3.63
C ARG A 469 6.08 -8.76 4.93
N VAL A 470 6.35 -10.03 5.26
CA VAL A 470 7.17 -10.42 6.40
C VAL A 470 8.51 -10.88 5.87
N ASP A 471 9.57 -10.45 6.54
CA ASP A 471 10.93 -10.94 6.34
C ASP A 471 11.02 -12.34 6.97
N ASN A 472 10.78 -13.38 6.17
CA ASN A 472 10.65 -14.76 6.63
C ASN A 472 12.00 -15.39 6.99
N ASP A 473 13.11 -14.87 6.49
CA ASP A 473 14.46 -15.42 6.67
C ASP A 473 15.44 -14.51 7.45
N CYS A 474 15.04 -13.26 7.71
CA CYS A 474 15.77 -12.21 8.43
C CYS A 474 16.96 -11.60 7.69
N ASP A 475 16.91 -11.50 6.38
CA ASP A 475 17.93 -10.86 5.56
C ASP A 475 17.71 -9.32 5.40
N GLY A 476 16.50 -8.84 5.76
CA GLY A 476 16.08 -7.43 5.68
C GLY A 476 15.32 -7.07 4.40
N ARG A 477 14.92 -8.06 3.60
CA ARG A 477 14.02 -7.97 2.45
C ARG A 477 12.71 -8.69 2.78
N VAL A 478 11.74 -8.48 1.89
CA VAL A 478 10.40 -9.08 2.00
C VAL A 478 9.89 -9.30 0.58
N ASP A 479 9.18 -10.40 0.34
CA ASP A 479 8.54 -10.68 -0.95
C ASP A 479 9.50 -10.48 -2.15
N GLU A 480 10.70 -11.07 -2.10
CA GLU A 480 11.77 -10.97 -3.11
C GLU A 480 11.96 -12.22 -3.99
N GLU A 481 11.27 -13.31 -3.68
CA GLU A 481 11.42 -14.59 -4.39
C GLU A 481 10.17 -14.99 -5.19
N LEU A 482 10.38 -15.80 -6.23
CA LEU A 482 9.32 -16.46 -7.00
C LEU A 482 9.30 -17.93 -6.65
N LEU A 483 8.12 -18.55 -6.62
CA LEU A 483 8.00 -20.00 -6.43
C LEU A 483 8.40 -20.76 -7.71
N ASP A 484 9.69 -20.82 -8.01
CA ASP A 484 10.24 -21.40 -9.23
C ASP A 484 11.48 -22.30 -9.00
N GLY A 485 11.93 -22.44 -7.75
CA GLY A 485 13.06 -23.27 -7.35
C GLY A 485 14.42 -22.62 -7.64
N ILE A 486 14.47 -21.30 -7.81
CA ILE A 486 15.66 -20.50 -8.04
C ILE A 486 15.81 -19.51 -6.89
N ASP A 487 17.03 -19.38 -6.38
CA ASP A 487 17.49 -18.30 -5.49
C ASP A 487 17.55 -16.99 -6.30
N ASN A 488 16.50 -16.16 -6.23
CA ASN A 488 16.33 -14.96 -7.05
C ASN A 488 17.19 -13.80 -6.56
N ASP A 489 17.37 -13.68 -5.25
CA ASP A 489 18.06 -12.56 -4.62
C ASP A 489 19.55 -12.85 -4.29
N GLY A 490 19.95 -14.13 -4.31
CA GLY A 490 21.32 -14.61 -4.22
C GLY A 490 21.83 -14.84 -2.79
N ASP A 491 20.97 -14.91 -1.79
CA ASP A 491 21.35 -15.09 -0.38
C ASP A 491 21.73 -16.55 -0.03
N GLY A 492 21.32 -17.51 -0.87
CA GLY A 492 21.59 -18.94 -0.75
C GLY A 492 20.42 -19.78 -0.23
N LEU A 493 19.26 -19.18 -0.01
CA LEU A 493 17.97 -19.82 0.22
C LEU A 493 17.20 -19.88 -1.13
N ILE A 494 16.09 -20.63 -1.17
CA ILE A 494 15.29 -20.84 -2.38
C ILE A 494 13.81 -20.83 -1.99
N ASP A 495 13.02 -20.01 -2.70
CA ASP A 495 11.56 -19.89 -2.55
C ASP A 495 11.11 -19.50 -1.11
N GLU A 496 11.95 -18.81 -0.34
CA GLU A 496 11.58 -17.98 0.83
C GLU A 496 10.80 -16.74 0.38
N ASP A 497 10.37 -15.88 1.30
CA ASP A 497 9.85 -14.53 1.01
C ASP A 497 9.11 -14.37 -0.34
N LEU A 498 8.07 -15.19 -0.53
CA LEU A 498 7.48 -15.37 -1.86
C LEU A 498 6.68 -14.13 -2.23
N ALA A 499 7.14 -13.39 -3.24
CA ALA A 499 6.31 -12.37 -3.87
C ALA A 499 5.06 -13.03 -4.46
N SER A 500 3.91 -12.37 -4.27
CA SER A 500 2.77 -12.72 -5.11
C SER A 500 3.17 -12.47 -6.54
N VAL A 501 2.95 -13.47 -7.38
CA VAL A 501 3.27 -13.34 -8.79
C VAL A 501 2.24 -12.41 -9.41
N CYS A 502 2.43 -11.09 -9.29
CA CYS A 502 1.64 -10.06 -9.95
C CYS A 502 1.99 -10.06 -11.44
N GLY A 503 1.67 -11.18 -12.07
CA GLY A 503 1.78 -11.45 -13.50
C GLY A 503 0.43 -11.89 -14.03
N ALA A 504 0.30 -11.89 -15.36
CA ALA A 504 -0.96 -12.13 -16.03
C ALA A 504 -1.64 -13.43 -15.57
N THR A 505 -2.89 -13.38 -15.13
CA THR A 505 -3.65 -14.57 -14.71
C THR A 505 -3.99 -15.46 -15.90
N ASP A 506 -3.82 -16.77 -15.75
CA ASP A 506 -4.24 -17.78 -16.73
C ASP A 506 -5.36 -18.65 -16.15
N VAL A 507 -6.51 -18.64 -16.82
CA VAL A 507 -7.67 -19.45 -16.44
C VAL A 507 -7.98 -20.46 -17.54
N VAL A 508 -8.05 -21.74 -17.17
CA VAL A 508 -8.44 -22.82 -18.07
C VAL A 508 -9.84 -23.33 -17.72
N PHE A 509 -10.79 -23.14 -18.62
CA PHE A 509 -12.13 -23.71 -18.49
C PHE A 509 -12.15 -25.16 -19.01
N VAL A 510 -12.52 -26.11 -18.16
CA VAL A 510 -12.61 -27.54 -18.48
C VAL A 510 -14.06 -28.00 -18.39
N ILE A 511 -14.70 -28.20 -19.55
CA ILE A 511 -16.16 -28.34 -19.63
C ILE A 511 -16.59 -29.74 -20.06
N ASP A 512 -17.47 -30.30 -19.25
CA ASP A 512 -18.12 -31.58 -19.50
C ASP A 512 -19.16 -31.47 -20.62
N ARG A 513 -18.86 -32.09 -21.77
CA ARG A 513 -19.80 -32.24 -22.90
C ARG A 513 -20.35 -33.66 -23.02
N SER A 514 -20.26 -34.46 -21.96
CA SER A 514 -20.72 -35.86 -21.96
C SER A 514 -22.25 -35.98 -22.02
N SER A 515 -22.74 -37.20 -22.27
CA SER A 515 -24.18 -37.47 -22.41
C SER A 515 -24.97 -37.24 -21.13
N SER A 516 -24.34 -37.29 -19.95
CA SER A 516 -25.02 -37.06 -18.66
C SER A 516 -25.38 -35.61 -18.40
N ILE A 517 -24.67 -34.66 -19.02
CA ILE A 517 -24.96 -33.23 -18.90
C ILE A 517 -26.20 -32.86 -19.73
N GLY A 518 -26.30 -33.40 -20.95
CA GLY A 518 -27.37 -33.08 -21.90
C GLY A 518 -27.24 -31.68 -22.52
N MET A 519 -27.88 -31.49 -23.67
CA MET A 519 -27.63 -30.32 -24.54
C MET A 519 -27.99 -28.99 -23.88
N SER A 520 -29.12 -28.94 -23.16
CA SER A 520 -29.56 -27.71 -22.50
C SER A 520 -28.57 -27.23 -21.45
N ASN A 521 -28.06 -28.13 -20.61
CA ASN A 521 -27.11 -27.75 -19.57
C ASN A 521 -25.71 -27.48 -20.14
N PHE A 522 -25.34 -28.14 -21.24
CA PHE A 522 -24.10 -27.80 -21.96
C PHE A 522 -24.15 -26.39 -22.57
N ASN A 523 -25.32 -25.97 -23.08
CA ASN A 523 -25.48 -24.59 -23.55
C ASN A 523 -25.37 -23.59 -22.39
N LEU A 524 -26.00 -23.86 -21.25
CA LEU A 524 -25.83 -23.04 -20.03
C LEU A 524 -24.37 -22.93 -19.60
N ALA A 525 -23.60 -24.03 -19.67
CA ALA A 525 -22.18 -24.02 -19.35
C ALA A 525 -21.37 -23.08 -20.26
N LYS A 526 -21.65 -23.06 -21.56
CA LYS A 526 -20.98 -22.17 -22.51
C LYS A 526 -21.38 -20.71 -22.31
N GLU A 527 -22.67 -20.46 -22.02
CA GLU A 527 -23.18 -19.14 -21.69
C GLU A 527 -22.53 -18.61 -20.41
N PHE A 528 -22.46 -19.44 -19.37
CA PHE A 528 -21.76 -19.13 -18.12
C PHE A 528 -20.30 -18.73 -18.37
N VAL A 529 -19.55 -19.49 -19.17
CA VAL A 529 -18.15 -19.11 -19.47
C VAL A 529 -18.10 -17.79 -20.23
N ALA A 530 -18.96 -17.59 -21.24
CA ALA A 530 -18.98 -16.34 -22.01
C ALA A 530 -19.30 -15.11 -21.12
N GLU A 531 -20.16 -15.27 -20.12
CA GLU A 531 -20.51 -14.23 -19.15
C GLU A 531 -19.39 -14.02 -18.13
N ALA A 532 -18.74 -15.09 -17.62
CA ALA A 532 -17.56 -14.97 -16.75
C ALA A 532 -16.41 -14.20 -17.43
N LEU A 533 -16.21 -14.39 -18.74
CA LEU A 533 -15.25 -13.59 -19.51
C LEU A 533 -15.58 -12.10 -19.49
N GLN A 534 -16.86 -11.74 -19.56
CA GLN A 534 -17.28 -10.35 -19.44
C GLN A 534 -17.04 -9.82 -18.02
N CYS A 535 -17.36 -10.61 -16.99
CA CYS A 535 -17.12 -10.21 -15.60
C CYS A 535 -15.62 -9.95 -15.30
N PHE A 536 -14.70 -10.75 -15.87
CA PHE A 536 -13.26 -10.45 -15.79
C PHE A 536 -12.92 -9.09 -16.42
N ASN A 537 -13.52 -8.77 -17.58
CA ASN A 537 -13.31 -7.49 -18.25
C ASN A 537 -13.89 -6.31 -17.47
N ASP A 538 -15.03 -6.51 -16.79
CA ASP A 538 -15.67 -5.48 -15.97
C ASP A 538 -14.82 -5.11 -14.74
N ARG A 539 -13.96 -6.03 -14.27
CA ARG A 539 -12.92 -5.79 -13.25
C ARG A 539 -11.65 -5.15 -13.80
N GLY A 540 -11.54 -4.92 -15.11
CA GLY A 540 -10.39 -4.27 -15.74
C GLY A 540 -9.14 -5.16 -15.87
N VAL A 541 -9.24 -6.47 -15.59
CA VAL A 541 -8.11 -7.40 -15.61
C VAL A 541 -8.09 -8.23 -16.90
N GLN A 542 -6.96 -8.29 -17.58
CA GLN A 542 -6.77 -9.16 -18.75
C GLN A 542 -6.35 -10.57 -18.35
N VAL A 543 -7.27 -11.53 -18.48
CA VAL A 543 -7.03 -12.93 -18.13
C VAL A 543 -6.73 -13.73 -19.40
N GLY A 544 -5.65 -14.52 -19.41
CA GLY A 544 -5.36 -15.47 -20.47
C GLY A 544 -6.29 -16.68 -20.41
N ILE A 545 -6.91 -17.05 -21.54
CA ILE A 545 -7.99 -18.04 -21.56
C ILE A 545 -7.58 -19.32 -22.28
N GLY A 546 -7.64 -20.43 -21.54
CA GLY A 546 -7.59 -21.79 -22.05
C GLY A 546 -8.99 -22.40 -22.04
N TYR A 547 -9.29 -23.25 -23.02
CA TYR A 547 -10.62 -23.86 -23.13
C TYR A 547 -10.52 -25.31 -23.60
N ILE A 548 -10.92 -26.23 -22.72
CA ILE A 548 -10.89 -27.68 -22.91
C ILE A 548 -12.31 -28.22 -22.81
N LEU A 549 -12.71 -29.01 -23.79
CA LEU A 549 -13.94 -29.79 -23.74
C LEU A 549 -13.61 -31.25 -23.47
N TYR A 550 -14.45 -31.96 -22.73
CA TYR A 550 -14.24 -33.39 -22.54
C TYR A 550 -15.50 -34.23 -22.55
N ASP A 551 -15.33 -35.45 -23.05
CA ASP A 551 -16.27 -36.56 -22.97
C ASP A 551 -15.49 -37.83 -22.62
N CYS A 552 -15.48 -38.83 -23.51
CA CYS A 552 -14.63 -40.01 -23.44
C CYS A 552 -13.13 -39.64 -23.45
N VAL A 553 -12.79 -38.54 -24.12
CA VAL A 553 -11.44 -37.97 -24.21
C VAL A 553 -11.52 -36.44 -24.06
N PRO A 554 -10.51 -35.80 -23.44
CA PRO A 554 -10.37 -34.35 -23.43
C PRO A 554 -9.82 -33.84 -24.77
N GLU A 555 -10.25 -32.65 -25.16
CA GLU A 555 -9.88 -31.96 -26.39
C GLU A 555 -9.62 -30.48 -26.07
N LYS A 556 -8.39 -30.02 -26.30
CA LYS A 556 -8.02 -28.61 -26.21
C LYS A 556 -8.56 -27.86 -27.43
N ILE A 557 -9.47 -26.92 -27.22
CA ILE A 557 -10.04 -26.07 -28.27
C ILE A 557 -9.28 -24.75 -28.38
N ILE A 558 -8.89 -24.20 -27.23
CA ILE A 558 -8.13 -22.95 -27.13
C ILE A 558 -6.91 -23.20 -26.23
N SER A 559 -5.73 -22.92 -26.76
CA SER A 559 -4.49 -22.92 -25.99
C SER A 559 -4.30 -21.59 -25.28
N LEU A 560 -3.74 -21.63 -24.07
CA LEU A 560 -3.26 -20.42 -23.39
C LEU A 560 -2.30 -19.65 -24.30
N GLY A 561 -2.29 -18.33 -24.16
CA GLY A 561 -1.55 -17.40 -25.03
C GLY A 561 -2.21 -17.10 -26.39
N THR A 562 -3.35 -17.73 -26.73
CA THR A 562 -4.07 -17.44 -27.98
C THR A 562 -5.02 -16.25 -27.84
N TYR A 563 -5.79 -16.22 -26.76
CA TYR A 563 -6.80 -15.19 -26.49
C TYR A 563 -6.78 -14.80 -25.01
N THR A 564 -7.10 -13.53 -24.77
CA THR A 564 -7.41 -12.95 -23.47
C THR A 564 -8.91 -12.74 -23.32
N SER A 565 -9.39 -12.52 -22.10
CA SER A 565 -10.81 -12.37 -21.75
C SER A 565 -11.51 -11.23 -22.50
N ASP A 566 -10.78 -10.18 -22.89
CA ASP A 566 -11.28 -9.01 -23.62
C ASP A 566 -11.42 -9.22 -25.14
N ASN A 567 -11.02 -10.39 -25.64
CA ASN A 567 -11.08 -10.66 -27.08
C ASN A 567 -12.52 -10.81 -27.58
N ALA A 568 -12.96 -9.88 -28.42
CA ALA A 568 -14.33 -9.84 -28.94
C ALA A 568 -14.79 -11.08 -29.75
N VAL A 569 -13.87 -11.92 -30.23
CA VAL A 569 -14.20 -13.14 -31.00
C VAL A 569 -14.38 -14.35 -30.08
N LEU A 570 -13.77 -14.33 -28.89
CA LEU A 570 -13.69 -15.46 -27.98
C LEU A 570 -15.06 -16.00 -27.52
N PRO A 571 -16.04 -15.16 -27.10
CA PRO A 571 -17.39 -15.64 -26.79
C PRO A 571 -18.05 -16.38 -27.95
N GLY A 572 -17.84 -15.91 -29.19
CA GLY A 572 -18.35 -16.56 -30.39
C GLY A 572 -17.73 -17.94 -30.63
N ILE A 573 -16.44 -18.12 -30.35
CA ILE A 573 -15.78 -19.44 -30.45
C ILE A 573 -16.38 -20.40 -29.43
N ILE A 574 -16.57 -19.95 -28.18
CA ILE A 574 -17.11 -20.73 -27.07
C ILE A 574 -18.55 -21.15 -27.35
N LEU A 575 -19.42 -20.20 -27.69
CA LEU A 575 -20.85 -20.46 -27.88
C LEU A 575 -21.14 -21.40 -29.06
N ASN A 576 -20.29 -21.41 -30.09
CA ASN A 576 -20.42 -22.27 -31.27
C ASN A 576 -19.99 -23.73 -31.05
N GLN A 577 -19.45 -24.08 -29.89
CA GLN A 577 -19.03 -25.46 -29.61
C GLN A 577 -20.23 -26.42 -29.53
N MET A 578 -20.06 -27.63 -30.07
CA MET A 578 -21.10 -28.66 -30.15
C MET A 578 -20.91 -29.75 -29.09
N GLN A 579 -22.02 -30.26 -28.56
CA GLN A 579 -22.01 -31.44 -27.70
C GLN A 579 -21.97 -32.72 -28.55
N TYR A 580 -20.98 -33.57 -28.32
CA TYR A 580 -20.88 -34.88 -28.98
C TYR A 580 -21.41 -36.03 -28.12
N GLY A 581 -21.51 -35.84 -26.80
CA GLY A 581 -21.89 -36.88 -25.87
C GLY A 581 -20.79 -37.93 -25.68
N GLY A 582 -21.07 -38.95 -24.87
CA GLY A 582 -20.08 -39.95 -24.48
C GLY A 582 -20.01 -40.12 -22.97
N ARG A 583 -19.00 -40.86 -22.51
CA ARG A 583 -18.76 -41.12 -21.08
C ARG A 583 -18.03 -39.96 -20.47
N LYS A 584 -18.46 -39.51 -19.29
CA LYS A 584 -17.70 -38.53 -18.52
C LYS A 584 -16.42 -39.14 -17.94
N ARG A 585 -15.27 -38.47 -18.13
CA ARG A 585 -13.99 -38.81 -17.52
C ARG A 585 -13.28 -37.58 -16.96
N THR A 586 -13.84 -37.02 -15.89
CA THR A 586 -13.35 -35.83 -15.20
C THR A 586 -11.90 -36.00 -14.73
N TYR A 587 -11.53 -37.15 -14.17
CA TYR A 587 -10.13 -37.45 -13.79
C TYR A 587 -9.15 -37.27 -14.96
N LEU A 588 -9.53 -37.74 -16.16
CA LEU A 588 -8.68 -37.66 -17.34
C LEU A 588 -8.60 -36.23 -17.87
N ALA A 589 -9.69 -35.46 -17.74
CA ALA A 589 -9.73 -34.07 -18.13
C ALA A 589 -8.85 -33.20 -17.22
N ILE A 590 -8.89 -33.41 -15.90
CA ILE A 590 -8.02 -32.71 -14.94
C ILE A 590 -6.56 -33.04 -15.23
N ARG A 591 -6.22 -34.32 -15.40
CA ARG A 591 -4.87 -34.73 -15.78
C ARG A 591 -4.40 -34.06 -17.07
N TYR A 592 -5.24 -34.08 -18.10
CA TYR A 592 -4.91 -33.50 -19.39
C TYR A 592 -4.74 -31.98 -19.31
N MET A 593 -5.57 -31.27 -18.55
CA MET A 593 -5.43 -29.84 -18.27
C MET A 593 -4.08 -29.57 -17.59
N LYS A 594 -3.77 -30.28 -16.51
CA LYS A 594 -2.50 -30.14 -15.77
C LYS A 594 -1.29 -30.39 -16.66
N ASP A 595 -1.33 -31.43 -17.49
CA ASP A 595 -0.18 -31.88 -18.27
C ASP A 595 -0.01 -31.11 -19.59
N THR A 596 -1.03 -30.40 -20.08
CA THR A 596 -1.00 -29.82 -21.42
C THR A 596 -1.37 -28.36 -21.54
N SER A 597 -1.93 -27.68 -20.53
CA SER A 597 -2.45 -26.32 -20.73
C SER A 597 -1.39 -25.27 -21.09
N ASP A 598 -0.10 -25.55 -20.84
CA ASP A 598 1.03 -24.65 -21.14
C ASP A 598 0.83 -23.26 -20.49
N PHE A 599 0.61 -23.24 -19.16
CA PHE A 599 0.48 -22.00 -18.38
C PHE A 599 1.69 -21.08 -18.58
N ARG A 600 1.44 -19.78 -18.76
CA ARG A 600 2.50 -18.79 -18.94
C ARG A 600 3.42 -18.78 -17.71
N ASN A 601 4.71 -18.56 -17.95
CA ASN A 601 5.66 -18.45 -16.85
C ASN A 601 5.36 -17.18 -16.04
N GLY A 602 5.38 -17.29 -14.70
CA GLY A 602 5.00 -16.18 -13.83
C GLY A 602 3.51 -15.77 -13.90
N ALA A 603 2.61 -16.64 -14.38
CA ALA A 603 1.16 -16.40 -14.32
C ALA A 603 0.54 -17.09 -13.11
N ALA A 604 -0.39 -16.42 -12.42
CA ALA A 604 -1.31 -17.11 -11.51
C ALA A 604 -2.14 -18.13 -12.30
N ARG A 605 -2.26 -19.37 -11.79
CA ARG A 605 -2.81 -20.50 -12.54
C ARG A 605 -4.12 -20.96 -11.91
N ALA A 606 -5.21 -20.88 -12.66
CA ALA A 606 -6.49 -21.44 -12.25
C ALA A 606 -7.12 -22.33 -13.30
N ALA A 607 -7.92 -23.28 -12.83
CA ALA A 607 -8.79 -24.06 -13.69
C ALA A 607 -10.20 -24.17 -13.11
N VAL A 608 -11.19 -24.00 -13.98
CA VAL A 608 -12.61 -24.10 -13.64
C VAL A 608 -13.16 -25.38 -14.24
N ILE A 609 -13.59 -26.30 -13.37
CA ILE A 609 -14.14 -27.60 -13.75
C ILE A 609 -15.67 -27.53 -13.76
N LEU A 610 -16.22 -27.54 -14.97
CA LEU A 610 -17.65 -27.44 -15.23
C LEU A 610 -18.22 -28.86 -15.39
N THR A 611 -18.88 -29.40 -14.36
CA THR A 611 -19.42 -30.77 -14.35
C THR A 611 -20.52 -30.99 -13.31
N ASN A 612 -21.15 -32.17 -13.31
CA ASN A 612 -22.14 -32.59 -12.31
C ASN A 612 -21.56 -33.49 -11.18
N GLY A 613 -20.24 -33.63 -11.08
CA GLY A 613 -19.53 -34.36 -10.01
C GLY A 613 -19.57 -35.90 -10.09
N VAL A 614 -20.65 -36.50 -10.62
CA VAL A 614 -20.87 -37.96 -10.65
C VAL A 614 -19.98 -38.71 -11.65
N GLN A 615 -18.90 -39.35 -11.21
CA GLN A 615 -18.03 -40.15 -12.09
C GLN A 615 -18.21 -41.67 -11.91
N THR A 616 -18.03 -42.42 -12.99
CA THR A 616 -18.22 -43.89 -13.00
C THR A 616 -16.93 -44.70 -12.95
N THR A 617 -15.78 -44.10 -13.28
CA THR A 617 -14.45 -44.74 -13.31
C THR A 617 -13.34 -43.71 -13.14
N GLY A 618 -12.23 -44.10 -12.49
CA GLY A 618 -11.08 -43.23 -12.25
C GLY A 618 -11.23 -42.38 -10.99
N ASP A 619 -10.13 -41.78 -10.54
CA ASP A 619 -10.06 -40.99 -9.31
C ASP A 619 -9.82 -39.52 -9.66
N GLN A 620 -10.87 -38.72 -9.60
CA GLN A 620 -10.80 -37.29 -9.89
C GLN A 620 -10.25 -36.48 -8.72
N VAL A 621 -10.35 -37.00 -7.49
CA VAL A 621 -9.85 -36.33 -6.29
C VAL A 621 -8.32 -36.39 -6.30
N ALA A 622 -7.76 -37.57 -6.57
CA ALA A 622 -6.31 -37.74 -6.68
C ALA A 622 -5.70 -36.85 -7.80
N GLU A 623 -6.36 -36.69 -8.93
CA GLU A 623 -5.86 -35.81 -10.00
C GLU A 623 -6.04 -34.32 -9.67
N ALA A 624 -7.09 -33.96 -8.94
CA ALA A 624 -7.29 -32.60 -8.43
C ALA A 624 -6.21 -32.23 -7.40
N ASP A 625 -5.87 -33.16 -6.49
CA ASP A 625 -4.76 -32.99 -5.53
C ASP A 625 -3.42 -32.78 -6.26
N LEU A 626 -3.16 -33.54 -7.31
CA LEU A 626 -1.94 -33.38 -8.12
C LEU A 626 -1.92 -32.04 -8.88
N ALA A 627 -3.07 -31.53 -9.32
CA ALA A 627 -3.16 -30.22 -9.97
C ALA A 627 -2.93 -29.07 -8.97
N ARG A 628 -3.54 -29.14 -7.78
CA ARG A 628 -3.29 -28.19 -6.68
C ARG A 628 -1.84 -28.20 -6.23
N THR A 629 -1.24 -29.38 -6.08
CA THR A 629 0.19 -29.53 -5.75
C THR A 629 1.11 -28.93 -6.82
N ALA A 630 0.63 -28.83 -8.07
CA ALA A 630 1.34 -28.17 -9.17
C ALA A 630 1.08 -26.64 -9.23
N GLY A 631 0.48 -26.06 -8.19
CA GLY A 631 0.18 -24.64 -8.07
C GLY A 631 -0.99 -24.18 -8.94
N ILE A 632 -1.95 -25.06 -9.26
CA ILE A 632 -3.16 -24.71 -10.02
C ILE A 632 -4.35 -24.67 -9.06
N GLU A 633 -4.93 -23.48 -8.88
CA GLU A 633 -6.13 -23.31 -8.07
C GLU A 633 -7.36 -23.85 -8.81
N LEU A 634 -8.20 -24.62 -8.11
CA LEU A 634 -9.31 -25.34 -8.73
C LEU A 634 -10.66 -24.82 -8.24
N TYR A 635 -11.52 -24.50 -9.21
CA TYR A 635 -12.92 -24.12 -8.97
C TYR A 635 -13.83 -25.14 -9.61
N SER A 636 -14.98 -25.40 -8.99
CA SER A 636 -16.00 -26.28 -9.54
C SER A 636 -17.26 -25.48 -9.86
N VAL A 637 -17.85 -25.71 -11.03
CA VAL A 637 -19.19 -25.19 -11.35
C VAL A 637 -20.14 -26.36 -11.58
N ALA A 638 -21.16 -26.43 -10.74
CA ALA A 638 -22.20 -27.43 -10.80
C ALA A 638 -23.09 -27.24 -12.04
N ILE A 639 -23.08 -28.23 -12.94
CA ILE A 639 -23.93 -28.24 -14.11
C ILE A 639 -24.96 -29.36 -14.01
N GLY A 640 -26.23 -29.03 -14.23
CA GLY A 640 -27.33 -29.99 -14.31
C GLY A 640 -28.41 -29.76 -13.26
N ARG A 641 -29.37 -30.68 -13.17
CA ARG A 641 -30.44 -30.59 -12.16
C ARG A 641 -29.88 -30.95 -10.79
N SER A 642 -30.26 -30.21 -9.75
CA SER A 642 -29.79 -30.38 -8.37
C SER A 642 -29.76 -31.83 -7.86
N ASN A 643 -30.72 -32.67 -8.26
CA ASN A 643 -30.77 -34.09 -7.87
C ASN A 643 -29.74 -35.01 -8.56
N PHE A 644 -28.96 -34.49 -9.50
CA PHE A 644 -27.94 -35.20 -10.28
C PHE A 644 -26.56 -34.55 -10.19
N VAL A 645 -26.40 -33.58 -9.28
CA VAL A 645 -25.14 -32.97 -8.91
C VAL A 645 -24.63 -33.66 -7.65
N ASP A 646 -23.40 -34.14 -7.71
CA ASP A 646 -22.69 -34.67 -6.54
C ASP A 646 -21.85 -33.55 -5.93
N SER A 647 -22.40 -32.88 -4.91
CA SER A 647 -21.75 -31.72 -4.29
C SER A 647 -20.44 -32.11 -3.59
N ILE A 648 -20.39 -33.27 -2.93
CA ILE A 648 -19.18 -33.75 -2.26
C ILE A 648 -18.05 -33.92 -3.28
N ALA A 649 -18.36 -34.51 -4.43
CA ALA A 649 -17.39 -34.66 -5.49
C ALA A 649 -16.90 -33.32 -6.06
N LEU A 650 -17.74 -32.28 -6.10
CA LEU A 650 -17.33 -30.95 -6.54
C LEU A 650 -16.48 -30.24 -5.48
N ASP A 651 -16.82 -30.39 -4.20
CA ASP A 651 -16.05 -29.89 -3.06
C ASP A 651 -14.64 -30.52 -3.07
N ASP A 652 -14.54 -31.84 -3.24
CA ASP A 652 -13.26 -32.55 -3.29
C ASP A 652 -12.40 -32.14 -4.51
N ILE A 653 -13.05 -31.86 -5.66
CA ILE A 653 -12.35 -31.34 -6.86
C ILE A 653 -11.87 -29.91 -6.62
N ALA A 654 -12.67 -29.05 -6.00
CA ALA A 654 -12.29 -27.66 -5.73
C ALA A 654 -11.32 -27.53 -4.54
N GLY A 655 -11.31 -28.49 -3.63
CA GLY A 655 -10.55 -28.45 -2.38
C GLY A 655 -11.25 -27.67 -1.25
N SER A 656 -12.23 -26.83 -1.58
CA SER A 656 -13.09 -26.13 -0.63
C SER A 656 -14.50 -25.93 -1.19
N ALA A 657 -15.50 -26.04 -0.32
CA ALA A 657 -16.90 -25.73 -0.66
C ALA A 657 -17.12 -24.25 -1.04
N THR A 658 -16.21 -23.35 -0.62
CA THR A 658 -16.26 -21.93 -1.00
C THR A 658 -15.87 -21.69 -2.45
N ASN A 659 -15.18 -22.65 -3.08
CA ASN A 659 -14.73 -22.59 -4.47
C ASN A 659 -15.70 -23.37 -5.41
N VAL A 660 -16.91 -23.68 -4.92
CA VAL A 660 -17.96 -24.36 -5.67
C VAL A 660 -19.10 -23.41 -5.97
N PHE A 661 -19.39 -23.26 -7.26
CA PHE A 661 -20.39 -22.35 -7.82
C PHE A 661 -21.47 -23.12 -8.56
N ASP A 662 -22.57 -22.45 -8.86
CA ASP A 662 -23.55 -22.92 -9.84
C ASP A 662 -23.55 -22.01 -11.06
N THR A 663 -24.34 -22.35 -12.08
CA THR A 663 -24.38 -21.59 -13.33
C THR A 663 -25.18 -20.29 -13.25
N SER A 664 -25.66 -19.88 -12.07
CA SER A 664 -26.52 -18.69 -11.93
C SER A 664 -25.75 -17.39 -11.71
N ASP A 665 -24.50 -17.46 -11.26
CA ASP A 665 -23.68 -16.29 -10.98
C ASP A 665 -22.23 -16.44 -11.50
N PRO A 666 -22.00 -16.18 -12.80
CA PRO A 666 -20.66 -16.22 -13.39
C PRO A 666 -19.73 -15.13 -12.85
N CYS A 667 -20.27 -13.99 -12.43
CA CYS A 667 -19.47 -12.90 -11.88
C CYS A 667 -18.96 -13.22 -10.47
N ALA A 668 -19.73 -13.94 -9.65
CA ALA A 668 -19.23 -14.43 -8.37
C ALA A 668 -18.01 -15.34 -8.53
N LEU A 669 -18.00 -16.22 -9.54
CA LEU A 669 -16.82 -17.04 -9.85
C LEU A 669 -15.66 -16.15 -10.34
N ALA A 670 -15.92 -15.26 -11.30
CA ALA A 670 -14.87 -14.43 -11.87
C ALA A 670 -14.21 -13.54 -10.81
N ASN A 671 -15.01 -12.90 -9.96
CA ASN A 671 -14.53 -12.10 -8.83
C ASN A 671 -13.74 -12.97 -7.88
N ARG A 672 -14.26 -14.15 -7.50
CA ARG A 672 -13.54 -15.06 -6.62
C ARG A 672 -12.17 -15.47 -7.16
N ILE A 673 -12.10 -15.81 -8.44
CA ILE A 673 -10.84 -16.17 -9.11
C ILE A 673 -9.88 -14.99 -9.07
N LEU A 674 -10.38 -13.78 -9.33
CA LEU A 674 -9.54 -12.60 -9.25
C LEU A 674 -9.10 -12.39 -7.81
N ASP A 675 -9.98 -12.30 -6.82
CA ASP A 675 -9.64 -12.03 -5.42
C ASP A 675 -8.70 -13.09 -4.81
N ASP A 676 -8.84 -14.38 -5.17
CA ASP A 676 -7.93 -15.44 -4.72
C ASP A 676 -6.54 -15.38 -5.40
N LEU A 677 -6.43 -14.74 -6.57
CA LEU A 677 -5.24 -14.75 -7.43
C LEU A 677 -4.67 -13.35 -7.74
N SER A 678 -5.34 -12.31 -7.27
CA SER A 678 -4.98 -10.92 -7.49
C SER A 678 -4.05 -10.49 -6.39
N CYS A 679 -2.97 -9.85 -6.81
CA CYS A 679 -2.46 -8.71 -6.06
C CYS A 679 -3.51 -7.59 -6.19
N THR A 680 -4.53 -7.61 -5.35
CA THR A 680 -5.45 -6.48 -5.16
C THR A 680 -4.93 -5.64 -4.03
#